data_AF-A0A258XDR3-F1
#
_entry.id   AF-A0A258XDR3-F1
#
_cell.length_a   1.000
_cell.length_b   1.000
_cell.length_c   1.000
_cell.angle_alpha   90.00
_cell.angle_beta   90.00
_cell.angle_gamma   90.00
#
_symmetry.space_group_name_H-M   'P 1'
#
loop_
_entity.id
_entity.type
_entity.pdbx_description
1 polymer ?
#
loop_
_entity_poly.entity_id
_entity_poly.type
_entity_poly.pdbx_seq_one_letter_code
_entity_poly.pdbx_strand_id
1 'polypeptide(L)'
;MRAIFKILTQAFQKERLGVTILVAFLLTPLLGLPPTRFGFYPQLGMIIPSVWFLGGCAGLWSCFILRKNPYLAFRVFKMPVVWGPLALVILTLTLSIFHPLPLRDWVGGCQVPEGILTLLTIGFMSFTAVVVYYMNRYNKFILSVAVGVLIILSVLTIIGAPNSFIEDLKGWEWAPLYFDDYLIFVMIGTLGIYLALRSKFRHVLVWDTISILVLGVLFGFIQNSTLKGAAIISVGVCLGMFVISKSWPKHWRRICLALIPIGLMIGITAGLIFYDELQSYLSIPFYSTLESRTNLIRAVYVNFTNLPFDINSLKELFVGKGWGSFGDAVTSNLFLIEKVALYKTGTFDPSWEFISRDLMHSHNSLAEIFNALGLFGVFALFGINVALFQSIRQDSFIGGLFYLVMILVLGLLWFQLPNTIPFTVLGGAFLLRRSVFPFKGGDQLILGKKGNRYISFGMQIVSILMICWSIFYGILDSQMHEKLALRPERSLFLTMQNYLESPFIPYEAIIGGSRQVGYARSVTYEFVRAMRLSPKEDYKPAMEASLSIARDLIKKFPRGGNANAFTVANNIYGEMAVSPETKTYFFQSLEPFQNWKLAAQALIKFVPNRVDILIPHLSMLMERGQENEVLDLTDKILRKDPVNSLALWYKGGVLLGRERTFQAGVCALQESLHLGVERFMPVPRSEKEKIMSLNVLCGF
;
A
#
# COMPACT_ATOMS: atom_id res chain seq x y z
N MET A 1 -29.59 -10.90 -26.76
CA MET A 1 -28.25 -11.57 -26.68
C MET A 1 -27.70 -12.06 -28.01
N ARG A 2 -28.35 -12.95 -28.79
CA ARG A 2 -27.83 -13.41 -30.11
C ARG A 2 -27.63 -12.28 -31.14
N ALA A 3 -28.47 -11.24 -31.12
CA ALA A 3 -28.33 -10.05 -31.97
C ALA A 3 -27.14 -9.15 -31.54
N ILE A 4 -26.92 -8.95 -30.24
CA ILE A 4 -25.73 -8.27 -29.69
C ILE A 4 -24.44 -9.03 -30.05
N PHE A 5 -24.50 -10.37 -30.02
CA PHE A 5 -23.38 -11.24 -30.40
C PHE A 5 -23.05 -11.14 -31.90
N LYS A 6 -24.05 -10.94 -32.77
CA LYS A 6 -23.90 -10.79 -34.23
C LYS A 6 -23.39 -9.39 -34.63
N ILE A 7 -23.82 -8.36 -33.90
CA ILE A 7 -23.36 -6.96 -34.08
C ILE A 7 -21.91 -6.79 -33.59
N LEU A 8 -21.53 -7.42 -32.46
CA LEU A 8 -20.13 -7.45 -31.98
C LEU A 8 -19.19 -8.28 -32.87
N THR A 9 -19.70 -9.26 -33.63
CA THR A 9 -18.86 -10.09 -34.51
C THR A 9 -18.62 -9.48 -35.90
N GLN A 10 -19.43 -8.50 -36.33
CA GLN A 10 -19.24 -7.79 -37.60
C GLN A 10 -18.60 -6.40 -37.44
N ALA A 11 -18.77 -5.70 -36.31
CA ALA A 11 -18.29 -4.32 -36.14
C ALA A 11 -16.77 -4.17 -35.81
N PHE A 12 -16.09 -5.21 -35.30
CA PHE A 12 -14.70 -5.12 -34.83
C PHE A 12 -13.83 -6.21 -35.47
N GLN A 13 -13.15 -5.85 -36.56
CA GLN A 13 -11.97 -6.58 -37.06
C GLN A 13 -11.06 -6.89 -35.86
N LYS A 14 -10.90 -8.18 -35.52
CA LYS A 14 -10.40 -8.73 -34.22
C LYS A 14 -9.12 -8.11 -33.65
N GLU A 15 -8.30 -7.58 -34.55
CA GLU A 15 -7.08 -6.80 -34.30
C GLU A 15 -7.35 -5.45 -33.62
N ARG A 16 -8.40 -4.74 -34.06
CA ARG A 16 -8.80 -3.42 -33.53
C ARG A 16 -9.22 -3.50 -32.08
N LEU A 17 -9.85 -4.60 -31.64
CA LEU A 17 -10.30 -4.74 -30.25
C LEU A 17 -9.13 -4.72 -29.25
N GLY A 18 -8.03 -5.42 -29.54
CA GLY A 18 -6.83 -5.38 -28.68
C GLY A 18 -6.24 -3.98 -28.60
N VAL A 19 -6.20 -3.25 -29.72
CA VAL A 19 -5.76 -1.84 -29.77
C VAL A 19 -6.69 -0.97 -28.93
N THR A 20 -8.02 -1.10 -29.09
CA THR A 20 -9.01 -0.35 -28.31
C THR A 20 -8.85 -0.60 -26.81
N ILE A 21 -8.61 -1.84 -26.38
CA ILE A 21 -8.37 -2.16 -24.97
C ILE A 21 -7.11 -1.45 -24.45
N LEU A 22 -6.00 -1.45 -25.21
CA LEU A 22 -4.77 -0.76 -24.79
C LEU A 22 -4.91 0.77 -24.76
N VAL A 23 -5.63 1.35 -25.73
CA VAL A 23 -5.90 2.80 -25.74
C VAL A 23 -6.77 3.17 -24.55
N ALA A 24 -7.85 2.43 -24.28
CA ALA A 24 -8.68 2.63 -23.11
C ALA A 24 -7.86 2.50 -21.81
N PHE A 25 -6.90 1.58 -21.77
CA PHE A 25 -6.02 1.40 -20.61
C PHE A 25 -5.08 2.57 -20.40
N LEU A 26 -4.49 3.11 -21.47
CA LEU A 26 -3.68 4.33 -21.39
C LEU A 26 -4.50 5.55 -20.95
N LEU A 27 -5.81 5.56 -21.21
CA LEU A 27 -6.72 6.65 -20.83
C LEU A 27 -7.29 6.52 -19.42
N THR A 28 -7.19 5.37 -18.75
CA THR A 28 -7.70 5.21 -17.36
C THR A 28 -7.17 6.24 -16.36
N PRO A 29 -5.93 6.76 -16.46
CA PRO A 29 -5.45 7.77 -15.53
C PRO A 29 -6.29 9.06 -15.55
N LEU A 30 -6.94 9.35 -16.68
CA LEU A 30 -7.83 10.51 -16.84
C LEU A 30 -9.16 10.35 -16.10
N LEU A 31 -9.51 9.13 -15.66
CA LEU A 31 -10.69 8.90 -14.82
C LEU A 31 -10.51 9.44 -13.39
N GLY A 32 -9.30 9.84 -12.99
CA GLY A 32 -9.06 10.59 -11.75
C GLY A 32 -9.57 12.04 -11.80
N LEU A 33 -10.06 12.50 -12.96
CA LEU A 33 -10.67 13.82 -13.14
C LEU A 33 -12.17 13.78 -12.81
N PRO A 34 -12.77 14.90 -12.37
CA PRO A 34 -14.22 15.03 -12.27
C PRO A 34 -14.93 14.75 -13.62
N PRO A 35 -16.16 14.20 -13.63
CA PRO A 35 -16.98 13.81 -12.48
C PRO A 35 -16.69 12.40 -11.94
N THR A 36 -15.72 11.67 -12.51
CA THR A 36 -15.39 10.28 -12.12
C THR A 36 -14.46 10.19 -10.92
N ARG A 37 -14.09 11.33 -10.34
CA ARG A 37 -13.31 11.45 -9.11
C ARG A 37 -14.19 11.24 -7.89
N PHE A 38 -14.31 9.99 -7.47
CA PHE A 38 -15.03 9.59 -6.25
C PHE A 38 -14.28 8.45 -5.55
N GLY A 39 -14.74 8.10 -4.36
CA GLY A 39 -14.15 7.04 -3.54
C GLY A 39 -13.58 7.56 -2.22
N PHE A 40 -13.03 6.65 -1.41
CA PHE A 40 -12.30 7.02 -0.20
C PHE A 40 -10.95 7.68 -0.53
N TYR A 41 -10.29 7.23 -1.60
CA TYR A 41 -9.18 7.91 -2.27
C TYR A 41 -9.69 8.44 -3.61
N PRO A 42 -10.20 9.69 -3.69
CA PRO A 42 -10.95 10.16 -4.85
C PRO A 42 -10.19 10.08 -6.18
N GLN A 43 -8.86 10.17 -6.14
CA GLN A 43 -7.99 10.03 -7.31
C GLN A 43 -7.89 8.60 -7.84
N LEU A 44 -8.14 7.61 -7.01
CA LEU A 44 -7.92 6.20 -7.33
C LEU A 44 -9.23 5.40 -7.43
N GLY A 45 -10.29 5.86 -6.76
CA GLY A 45 -11.53 5.10 -6.57
C GLY A 45 -12.14 4.56 -7.86
N MET A 46 -12.19 5.37 -8.94
CA MET A 46 -12.64 4.90 -10.26
C MET A 46 -11.52 4.30 -11.13
N ILE A 47 -10.26 4.68 -10.92
CA ILE A 47 -9.13 4.18 -11.70
C ILE A 47 -8.92 2.68 -11.44
N ILE A 48 -8.94 2.26 -10.17
CA ILE A 48 -8.72 0.88 -9.74
C ILE A 48 -9.70 -0.10 -10.42
N PRO A 49 -11.04 0.06 -10.27
CA PRO A 49 -11.98 -0.83 -10.94
C PRO A 49 -11.85 -0.74 -12.46
N SER A 50 -11.59 0.43 -13.05
CA SER A 50 -11.41 0.56 -14.51
C SER A 50 -10.19 -0.22 -15.03
N VAL A 51 -9.08 -0.19 -14.29
CA VAL A 51 -7.87 -0.99 -14.57
C VAL A 51 -8.19 -2.49 -14.52
N TRP A 52 -8.94 -2.95 -13.52
CA TRP A 52 -9.38 -4.35 -13.43
C TRP A 52 -10.37 -4.75 -14.52
N PHE A 53 -11.30 -3.85 -14.87
CA PHE A 53 -12.28 -4.06 -15.95
C PHE A 53 -11.56 -4.34 -17.27
N LEU A 54 -10.62 -3.47 -17.62
CA LEU A 54 -9.84 -3.60 -18.85
C LEU A 54 -8.91 -4.80 -18.81
N GLY A 55 -8.38 -5.16 -17.64
CA GLY A 55 -7.67 -6.43 -17.43
C GLY A 55 -8.53 -7.64 -17.74
N GLY A 56 -9.77 -7.67 -17.28
CA GLY A 56 -10.73 -8.72 -17.62
C GLY A 56 -11.10 -8.74 -19.11
N CYS A 57 -11.31 -7.58 -19.73
CA CYS A 57 -11.53 -7.48 -21.18
C CYS A 57 -10.32 -8.02 -21.98
N ALA A 58 -9.11 -7.69 -21.55
CA ALA A 58 -7.87 -8.23 -22.12
C ALA A 58 -7.75 -9.74 -21.92
N GLY A 59 -8.18 -10.28 -20.77
CA GLY A 59 -8.25 -11.71 -20.52
C GLY A 59 -9.19 -12.43 -21.49
N LEU A 60 -10.39 -11.89 -21.74
CA LEU A 60 -11.34 -12.42 -22.74
C LEU A 60 -10.76 -12.37 -24.16
N TRP A 61 -10.08 -11.28 -24.52
CA TRP A 61 -9.41 -11.16 -25.82
C TRP A 61 -8.24 -12.15 -25.95
N SER A 62 -7.48 -12.35 -24.88
CA SER A 62 -6.41 -13.35 -24.81
C SER A 62 -6.94 -14.77 -25.01
N CYS A 63 -8.10 -15.10 -24.43
CA CYS A 63 -8.79 -16.37 -24.67
C CYS A 63 -9.17 -16.55 -26.14
N PHE A 64 -9.64 -15.47 -26.78
CA PHE A 64 -9.97 -15.48 -28.19
C PHE A 64 -8.72 -15.77 -29.05
N ILE A 65 -7.59 -15.11 -28.77
CA ILE A 65 -6.32 -15.37 -29.44
C ILE A 65 -5.85 -16.81 -29.20
N LEU A 66 -5.94 -17.32 -27.97
CA LEU A 66 -5.59 -18.71 -27.64
C LEU A 66 -6.40 -19.73 -28.43
N ARG A 67 -7.70 -19.48 -28.64
CA ARG A 67 -8.56 -20.37 -29.45
C ARG A 67 -8.26 -20.30 -30.95
N LYS A 68 -7.91 -19.11 -31.47
CA LYS A 68 -7.70 -18.89 -32.90
C LYS A 68 -6.29 -19.20 -33.36
N ASN A 69 -5.30 -18.82 -32.56
CA ASN A 69 -3.89 -19.02 -32.82
C ASN A 69 -3.19 -19.45 -31.53
N PRO A 70 -3.38 -20.72 -31.09
CA PRO A 70 -2.79 -21.22 -29.85
C PRO A 70 -1.27 -21.11 -29.86
N TYR A 71 -0.63 -21.31 -31.01
CA TYR A 71 0.82 -21.19 -31.15
C TYR A 71 1.32 -19.79 -30.76
N LEU A 72 0.70 -18.73 -31.32
CA LEU A 72 1.04 -17.36 -30.95
C LEU A 72 0.77 -17.11 -29.47
N ALA A 73 -0.40 -17.52 -28.97
CA ALA A 73 -0.77 -17.31 -27.57
C ALA A 73 0.23 -17.95 -26.60
N PHE A 74 0.58 -19.23 -26.80
CA PHE A 74 1.57 -19.91 -25.96
C PHE A 74 2.95 -19.27 -26.03
N ARG A 75 3.35 -18.78 -27.21
CA ARG A 75 4.62 -18.06 -27.36
C ARG A 75 4.64 -16.77 -26.53
N VAL A 76 3.51 -16.07 -26.45
CA VAL A 76 3.36 -14.85 -25.63
C VAL A 76 3.27 -15.20 -24.14
N PHE A 77 2.51 -16.22 -23.75
CA PHE A 77 2.43 -16.66 -22.34
C PHE A 77 3.78 -17.12 -21.77
N LYS A 78 4.70 -17.63 -22.60
CA LYS A 78 6.07 -17.99 -22.17
C LYS A 78 6.97 -16.78 -21.90
N MET A 79 6.53 -15.55 -22.18
CA MET A 79 7.31 -14.35 -21.89
C MET A 79 7.21 -13.96 -20.40
N PRO A 80 8.33 -13.67 -19.72
CA PRO A 80 8.33 -13.33 -18.28
C PRO A 80 7.44 -12.16 -17.89
N VAL A 81 7.29 -11.17 -18.77
CA VAL A 81 6.37 -10.04 -18.55
C VAL A 81 4.90 -10.46 -18.50
N VAL A 82 4.55 -11.63 -19.03
CA VAL A 82 3.19 -12.19 -19.01
C VAL A 82 3.02 -13.22 -17.90
N TRP A 83 3.90 -14.22 -17.80
CA TRP A 83 3.74 -15.27 -16.79
C TRP A 83 4.21 -14.88 -15.40
N GLY A 84 5.13 -13.92 -15.26
CA GLY A 84 5.66 -13.50 -13.96
C GLY A 84 4.55 -13.08 -12.98
N PRO A 85 3.67 -12.14 -13.37
CA PRO A 85 2.50 -11.79 -12.56
C PRO A 85 1.59 -13.00 -12.26
N LEU A 86 1.42 -13.93 -13.21
CA LEU A 86 0.60 -15.14 -13.00
C LEU A 86 1.23 -16.09 -11.98
N ALA A 87 2.56 -16.20 -11.92
CA ALA A 87 3.23 -16.99 -10.88
C ALA A 87 2.96 -16.41 -9.48
N LEU A 88 2.98 -15.08 -9.34
CA LEU A 88 2.59 -14.42 -8.09
C LEU A 88 1.09 -14.58 -7.78
N VAL A 89 0.21 -14.62 -8.78
CA VAL A 89 -1.22 -14.93 -8.57
C VAL A 89 -1.41 -16.33 -8.01
N ILE A 90 -0.75 -17.34 -8.59
CA ILE A 90 -0.84 -18.73 -8.11
C ILE A 90 -0.30 -18.83 -6.69
N LEU A 91 0.84 -18.20 -6.41
CA LEU A 91 1.42 -18.17 -5.07
C LEU A 91 0.47 -17.48 -4.08
N THR A 92 -0.05 -16.30 -4.42
CA THR A 92 -0.99 -15.54 -3.58
C THR A 92 -2.26 -16.34 -3.30
N LEU A 93 -2.88 -16.96 -4.32
CA LEU A 93 -4.06 -17.81 -4.12
C LEU A 93 -3.76 -18.98 -3.17
N THR A 94 -2.60 -19.60 -3.33
CA THR A 94 -2.16 -20.71 -2.47
C THR A 94 -1.95 -20.27 -1.02
N LEU A 95 -1.31 -19.12 -0.81
CA LEU A 95 -1.00 -18.60 0.52
C LEU A 95 -2.23 -17.96 1.20
N SER A 96 -3.16 -17.40 0.42
CA SER A 96 -4.34 -16.69 0.93
C SER A 96 -5.21 -17.52 1.87
N ILE A 97 -5.25 -18.84 1.71
CA ILE A 97 -6.01 -19.75 2.60
C ILE A 97 -5.47 -19.75 4.05
N PHE A 98 -4.22 -19.33 4.24
CA PHE A 98 -3.58 -19.25 5.55
C PHE A 98 -3.65 -17.85 6.17
N HIS A 99 -4.14 -16.86 5.43
CA HIS A 99 -4.25 -15.48 5.88
C HIS A 99 -5.58 -15.23 6.63
N PRO A 100 -5.60 -14.30 7.60
CA PRO A 100 -6.83 -14.01 8.37
C PRO A 100 -7.99 -13.51 7.51
N LEU A 101 -7.68 -12.79 6.41
CA LEU A 101 -8.65 -12.22 5.47
C LEU A 101 -8.28 -12.59 4.02
N PRO A 102 -8.61 -13.81 3.55
CA PRO A 102 -8.21 -14.29 2.23
C PRO A 102 -8.69 -13.41 1.07
N LEU A 103 -9.88 -12.80 1.19
CA LEU A 103 -10.42 -11.92 0.15
C LEU A 103 -9.73 -10.55 0.09
N ARG A 104 -9.01 -10.15 1.15
CA ARG A 104 -8.14 -8.97 1.09
C ARG A 104 -7.01 -9.19 0.08
N ASP A 105 -6.50 -10.40 -0.07
CA ASP A 105 -5.46 -10.73 -1.05
C ASP A 105 -5.88 -10.52 -2.51
N TRP A 106 -7.18 -10.50 -2.76
CA TRP A 106 -7.71 -10.33 -4.10
C TRP A 106 -7.61 -8.87 -4.56
N VAL A 107 -7.88 -7.95 -3.62
CA VAL A 107 -7.96 -6.51 -3.90
C VAL A 107 -6.70 -5.75 -3.48
N GLY A 108 -5.98 -6.21 -2.46
CA GLY A 108 -4.89 -5.48 -1.82
C GLY A 108 -5.37 -4.39 -0.85
N GLY A 109 -4.54 -3.37 -0.63
CA GLY A 109 -4.91 -2.19 0.15
C GLY A 109 -5.77 -1.22 -0.65
N CYS A 110 -6.47 -0.29 0.02
CA CYS A 110 -7.26 0.75 -0.67
C CYS A 110 -6.39 1.82 -1.36
N GLN A 111 -5.23 2.14 -0.79
CA GLN A 111 -4.25 3.06 -1.37
C GLN A 111 -3.46 2.41 -2.51
N VAL A 112 -3.03 1.18 -2.26
CA VAL A 112 -2.15 0.42 -3.14
C VAL A 112 -2.81 -0.95 -3.38
N PRO A 113 -3.60 -1.11 -4.45
CA PRO A 113 -4.35 -2.33 -4.74
C PRO A 113 -3.43 -3.41 -5.32
N GLU A 114 -2.34 -3.73 -4.65
CA GLU A 114 -1.42 -4.80 -5.03
C GLU A 114 -2.03 -6.14 -4.61
N GLY A 115 -2.95 -6.68 -5.41
CA GLY A 115 -3.60 -7.97 -5.14
C GLY A 115 -3.73 -8.83 -6.41
N ILE A 116 -4.40 -9.98 -6.29
CA ILE A 116 -4.61 -10.92 -7.40
C ILE A 116 -5.21 -10.23 -8.64
N LEU A 117 -6.19 -9.34 -8.46
CA LEU A 117 -6.85 -8.67 -9.58
C LEU A 117 -5.89 -7.76 -10.35
N THR A 118 -5.03 -7.02 -9.64
CA THR A 118 -4.03 -6.17 -10.27
C THR A 118 -2.94 -6.99 -10.96
N LEU A 119 -2.46 -8.07 -10.34
CA LEU A 119 -1.49 -8.98 -10.95
C LEU A 119 -2.04 -9.66 -12.21
N LEU A 120 -3.31 -10.10 -12.18
CA LEU A 120 -4.00 -10.63 -13.36
C LEU A 120 -4.13 -9.57 -14.46
N THR A 121 -4.49 -8.33 -14.12
CA THR A 121 -4.52 -7.21 -15.07
C THR A 121 -3.15 -7.00 -15.71
N ILE A 122 -2.08 -6.93 -14.92
CA ILE A 122 -0.71 -6.78 -15.43
C ILE A 122 -0.38 -7.91 -16.41
N GLY A 123 -0.70 -9.17 -16.07
CA GLY A 123 -0.46 -10.32 -16.95
C GLY A 123 -1.25 -10.26 -18.26
N PHE A 124 -2.57 -10.05 -18.21
CA PHE A 124 -3.42 -10.00 -19.41
C PHE A 124 -3.18 -8.77 -20.29
N MET A 125 -2.88 -7.62 -19.68
CA MET A 125 -2.51 -6.41 -20.41
C MET A 125 -1.13 -6.53 -21.05
N SER A 126 -0.17 -7.16 -20.37
CA SER A 126 1.13 -7.48 -20.97
C SER A 126 0.98 -8.41 -22.17
N PHE A 127 0.15 -9.45 -22.07
CA PHE A 127 -0.19 -10.31 -23.22
C PHE A 127 -0.74 -9.48 -24.38
N THR A 128 -1.71 -8.61 -24.08
CA THR A 128 -2.38 -7.78 -25.09
C THR A 128 -1.40 -6.83 -25.77
N ALA A 129 -0.56 -6.16 -24.99
CA ALA A 129 0.47 -5.25 -25.46
C ALA A 129 1.49 -5.95 -26.36
N VAL A 130 1.96 -7.15 -25.98
CA VAL A 130 2.89 -7.93 -26.81
C VAL A 130 2.26 -8.31 -28.15
N VAL A 131 1.01 -8.80 -28.17
CA VAL A 131 0.35 -9.19 -29.43
C VAL A 131 0.16 -7.98 -30.34
N VAL A 132 -0.33 -6.85 -29.80
CA VAL A 132 -0.53 -5.62 -30.58
C VAL A 132 0.79 -5.05 -31.09
N TYR A 133 1.87 -5.13 -30.31
CA TYR A 133 3.21 -4.74 -30.75
C TYR A 133 3.63 -5.44 -32.04
N TYR A 134 3.35 -6.75 -32.17
CA TYR A 134 3.71 -7.54 -33.34
C TYR A 134 2.91 -7.19 -34.59
N MET A 135 1.76 -6.53 -34.45
CA MET A 135 0.95 -6.08 -35.58
C MET A 135 1.58 -4.87 -36.30
N ASN A 136 2.56 -4.20 -35.68
CA ASN A 136 3.37 -3.08 -36.20
C ASN A 136 2.63 -1.79 -36.59
N ARG A 137 1.44 -1.89 -37.21
CA ARG A 137 0.65 -0.79 -37.77
C ARG A 137 0.19 0.22 -36.73
N TYR A 138 -0.06 -0.24 -35.51
CA TYR A 138 -0.64 0.58 -34.44
C TYR A 138 0.40 1.12 -33.45
N ASN A 139 1.67 0.71 -33.54
CA ASN A 139 2.65 1.03 -32.50
C ASN A 139 2.90 2.54 -32.38
N LYS A 140 2.97 3.27 -33.50
CA LYS A 140 3.13 4.73 -33.49
C LYS A 140 1.92 5.41 -32.87
N PHE A 141 0.71 4.95 -33.22
CA PHE A 141 -0.53 5.46 -32.65
C PHE A 141 -0.59 5.24 -31.13
N ILE A 142 -0.23 4.05 -30.64
CA ILE A 142 -0.17 3.75 -29.19
C ILE A 142 0.82 4.66 -28.48
N LEU A 143 2.01 4.88 -29.04
CA LEU A 143 2.97 5.82 -28.48
C LEU A 143 2.41 7.25 -28.46
N SER A 144 1.76 7.70 -29.54
CA SER A 144 1.14 9.04 -29.59
C SER A 144 0.07 9.21 -28.51
N VAL A 145 -0.76 8.18 -28.28
CA VAL A 145 -1.74 8.20 -27.18
C VAL A 145 -1.03 8.27 -25.83
N ALA A 146 -0.01 7.43 -25.58
CA ALA A 146 0.74 7.44 -24.33
C ALA A 146 1.39 8.81 -24.05
N VAL A 147 2.03 9.41 -25.06
CA VAL A 147 2.63 10.75 -24.97
C VAL A 147 1.56 11.81 -24.74
N GLY A 148 0.42 11.75 -25.43
CA GLY A 148 -0.68 12.67 -25.23
C GLY A 148 -1.22 12.63 -23.80
N VAL A 149 -1.43 11.42 -23.25
CA VAL A 149 -1.86 11.27 -21.85
C VAL A 149 -0.77 11.74 -20.88
N LEU A 150 0.51 11.43 -21.12
CA LEU A 150 1.62 11.93 -20.30
C LEU A 150 1.62 13.46 -20.25
N ILE A 151 1.44 14.14 -21.38
CA ILE A 151 1.39 15.61 -21.45
C ILE A 151 0.19 16.13 -20.64
N ILE A 152 -1.01 15.58 -20.86
CA ILE A 152 -2.21 15.97 -20.13
C ILE A 152 -2.00 15.80 -18.62
N LEU A 153 -1.54 14.61 -18.18
CA LEU A 153 -1.28 14.35 -16.76
C LEU A 153 -0.23 15.31 -16.20
N SER A 154 0.88 15.55 -16.92
CA SER A 154 1.95 16.43 -16.45
C SER A 154 1.47 17.86 -16.29
N VAL A 155 0.78 18.41 -17.29
CA VAL A 155 0.24 19.78 -17.26
C VAL A 155 -0.75 19.92 -16.10
N LEU A 156 -1.73 19.01 -16.00
CA LEU A 156 -2.74 19.07 -14.94
C LEU A 156 -2.13 18.90 -13.55
N THR A 157 -1.12 18.06 -13.40
CA THR A 157 -0.43 17.83 -12.11
C THR A 157 0.42 19.04 -11.72
N ILE A 158 1.19 19.61 -12.65
CA ILE A 158 2.03 20.79 -12.38
C ILE A 158 1.16 22.00 -12.03
N ILE A 159 0.05 22.20 -12.75
CA ILE A 159 -0.88 23.30 -12.49
C ILE A 159 -1.63 23.12 -11.16
N GLY A 160 -2.01 21.89 -10.81
CA GLY A 160 -2.75 21.59 -9.58
C GLY A 160 -1.87 21.35 -8.35
N ALA A 161 -0.55 21.29 -8.51
CA ALA A 161 0.37 21.00 -7.41
C ALA A 161 0.26 22.05 -6.28
N PRO A 162 0.54 21.68 -5.01
CA PRO A 162 0.59 22.64 -3.91
C PRO A 162 1.56 23.81 -4.17
N ASN A 163 2.63 23.54 -4.92
CA ASN A 163 3.66 24.50 -5.29
C ASN A 163 3.45 25.09 -6.69
N SER A 164 2.22 25.04 -7.23
CA SER A 164 1.88 25.62 -8.53
C SER A 164 2.18 27.11 -8.57
N PHE A 165 2.60 27.60 -9.73
CA PHE A 165 2.80 29.03 -9.98
C PHE A 165 1.48 29.78 -10.22
N ILE A 166 0.37 29.07 -10.42
CA ILE A 166 -0.97 29.65 -10.56
C ILE A 166 -1.67 29.53 -9.22
N GLU A 167 -1.68 30.63 -8.46
CA GLU A 167 -2.21 30.68 -7.09
C GLU A 167 -3.66 30.19 -6.99
N ASP A 168 -4.49 30.62 -7.94
CA ASP A 168 -5.89 30.22 -8.04
C ASP A 168 -6.09 28.73 -8.27
N LEU A 169 -5.08 27.96 -8.67
CA LEU A 169 -5.17 26.53 -8.97
C LEU A 169 -4.34 25.66 -8.02
N LYS A 170 -3.65 26.27 -7.04
CA LYS A 170 -2.82 25.55 -6.06
C LYS A 170 -3.63 24.57 -5.23
N GLY A 171 -3.14 23.34 -5.15
CA GLY A 171 -3.76 22.29 -4.33
C GLY A 171 -5.18 21.95 -4.75
N TRP A 172 -5.60 22.33 -5.98
CA TRP A 172 -6.94 22.02 -6.43
C TRP A 172 -7.12 20.52 -6.52
N GLU A 173 -8.26 20.08 -6.00
CA GLU A 173 -8.53 18.67 -5.86
C GLU A 173 -8.42 17.98 -7.22
N TRP A 174 -8.90 18.52 -8.35
CA TRP A 174 -8.94 17.83 -9.66
C TRP A 174 -7.60 17.35 -10.24
N ALA A 175 -6.43 17.68 -9.67
CA ALA A 175 -5.18 17.12 -10.13
C ALA A 175 -5.27 15.58 -10.17
N PRO A 176 -4.99 14.92 -11.33
CA PRO A 176 -5.10 13.48 -11.47
C PRO A 176 -4.02 12.73 -10.68
N LEU A 177 -2.93 13.42 -10.35
CA LEU A 177 -1.89 13.00 -9.44
C LEU A 177 -1.77 14.06 -8.35
N TYR A 178 -1.96 13.69 -7.07
CA TYR A 178 -1.73 14.62 -5.96
C TYR A 178 -0.25 14.96 -5.81
N PHE A 179 0.62 13.95 -6.01
CA PHE A 179 2.05 14.10 -5.93
C PHE A 179 2.65 14.03 -7.34
N ASP A 180 3.40 15.06 -7.71
CA ASP A 180 4.16 15.19 -8.96
C ASP A 180 5.20 14.06 -9.12
N ASP A 181 5.68 13.52 -8.01
CA ASP A 181 6.54 12.34 -7.89
C ASP A 181 6.13 11.16 -8.79
N TYR A 182 4.83 10.89 -8.97
CA TYR A 182 4.38 9.75 -9.78
C TYR A 182 4.53 9.97 -11.29
N LEU A 183 4.77 11.20 -11.74
CA LEU A 183 5.08 11.46 -13.15
C LEU A 183 6.30 10.65 -13.58
N ILE A 184 7.24 10.33 -12.67
CA ILE A 184 8.42 9.53 -13.00
C ILE A 184 8.07 8.14 -13.54
N PHE A 185 7.04 7.47 -13.00
CA PHE A 185 6.62 6.15 -13.51
C PHE A 185 5.98 6.26 -14.89
N VAL A 186 5.16 7.30 -15.11
CA VAL A 186 4.54 7.58 -16.41
C VAL A 186 5.60 7.90 -17.46
N MET A 187 6.60 8.71 -17.09
CA MET A 187 7.74 9.08 -17.91
C MET A 187 8.58 7.85 -18.30
N ILE A 188 9.00 7.04 -17.33
CA ILE A 188 9.81 5.85 -17.58
C ILE A 188 9.04 4.79 -18.37
N GLY A 189 7.74 4.61 -18.09
CA GLY A 189 6.86 3.75 -18.89
C GLY A 189 6.78 4.21 -20.34
N THR A 190 6.52 5.50 -20.57
CA THR A 190 6.44 6.09 -21.92
C THR A 190 7.77 6.03 -22.65
N LEU A 191 8.88 6.32 -21.96
CA LEU A 191 10.24 6.16 -22.49
C LEU A 191 10.49 4.70 -22.90
N GLY A 192 10.03 3.74 -22.10
CA GLY A 192 10.14 2.31 -22.44
C GLY A 192 9.44 1.98 -23.76
N ILE A 193 8.22 2.50 -23.96
CA ILE A 193 7.47 2.36 -25.23
C ILE A 193 8.26 3.00 -26.38
N TYR A 194 8.76 4.23 -26.20
CA TYR A 194 9.56 4.94 -27.21
C TYR A 194 10.81 4.14 -27.60
N LEU A 195 11.61 3.70 -26.63
CA LEU A 195 12.85 2.96 -26.87
C LEU A 195 12.61 1.64 -27.62
N ALA A 196 11.49 0.97 -27.36
CA ALA A 196 11.11 -0.23 -28.11
C ALA A 196 10.72 0.05 -29.58
N LEU A 197 10.29 1.29 -29.88
CA LEU A 197 9.88 1.73 -31.22
C LEU A 197 10.91 2.62 -31.91
N ARG A 198 12.00 2.98 -31.24
CA ARG A 198 13.04 3.91 -31.69
C ARG A 198 13.51 3.65 -33.12
N SER A 199 13.73 2.38 -33.49
CA SER A 199 14.17 1.99 -34.84
C SER A 199 13.14 2.22 -35.96
N LYS A 200 11.89 2.55 -35.62
CA LYS A 200 10.80 2.83 -36.58
C LYS A 200 10.66 4.31 -36.95
N PHE A 201 11.50 5.18 -36.38
CA PHE A 201 11.50 6.61 -36.66
C PHE A 201 12.56 6.96 -37.70
N ARG A 202 12.20 7.79 -38.68
CA ARG A 202 13.11 8.24 -39.76
C ARG A 202 14.23 9.12 -39.22
N HIS A 203 13.92 9.99 -38.26
CA HIS A 203 14.84 10.95 -37.66
C HIS A 203 15.06 10.63 -36.18
N VAL A 204 15.72 9.50 -35.90
CA VAL A 204 15.90 8.99 -34.53
C VAL A 204 16.52 10.03 -33.59
N LEU A 205 17.54 10.77 -34.05
CA LEU A 205 18.21 11.79 -33.24
C LEU A 205 17.26 12.90 -32.77
N VAL A 206 16.35 13.36 -33.63
CA VAL A 206 15.37 14.40 -33.28
C VAL A 206 14.45 13.91 -32.16
N TRP A 207 13.94 12.69 -32.28
CA TRP A 207 13.07 12.11 -31.26
C TRP A 207 13.80 11.76 -29.96
N ASP A 208 15.07 11.36 -30.02
CA ASP A 208 15.92 11.19 -28.84
C ASP A 208 16.10 12.52 -28.11
N THR A 209 16.41 13.60 -28.83
CA THR A 209 16.54 14.95 -28.25
C THR A 209 15.23 15.43 -27.63
N ILE A 210 14.10 15.28 -28.32
CA ILE A 210 12.78 15.66 -27.78
C ILE A 210 12.48 14.86 -26.52
N SER A 211 12.75 13.55 -26.52
CA SER A 211 12.49 12.70 -25.35
C SER A 211 13.36 13.11 -24.17
N ILE A 212 14.65 13.39 -24.39
CA ILE A 212 15.57 13.86 -23.36
C ILE A 212 15.13 15.22 -22.80
N LEU A 213 14.72 16.16 -23.65
CA LEU A 213 14.24 17.48 -23.21
C LEU A 213 12.96 17.36 -22.39
N VAL A 214 11.97 16.60 -22.86
CA VAL A 214 10.72 16.37 -22.12
C VAL A 214 11.02 15.70 -20.77
N LEU A 215 11.89 14.69 -20.76
CA LEU A 215 12.28 14.02 -19.52
C LEU A 215 13.02 14.95 -18.58
N GLY A 216 13.94 15.77 -19.09
CA GLY A 216 14.70 16.73 -18.30
C GLY A 216 13.81 17.81 -17.67
N VAL A 217 12.85 18.34 -18.43
CA VAL A 217 11.87 19.31 -17.92
C VAL A 217 11.02 18.69 -16.83
N LEU A 218 10.39 17.54 -17.08
CA LEU A 218 9.52 16.89 -16.09
C LEU A 218 10.30 16.44 -14.85
N PHE A 219 11.54 15.95 -15.01
CA PHE A 219 12.40 15.59 -13.89
C PHE A 219 12.84 16.81 -13.08
N GLY A 220 12.96 17.99 -13.71
CA GLY A 220 13.20 19.26 -13.02
C GLY A 220 12.04 19.67 -12.10
N PHE A 221 10.80 19.31 -12.46
CA PHE A 221 9.63 19.59 -11.63
C PHE A 221 9.50 18.69 -10.41
N ILE A 222 9.95 17.43 -10.50
CA ILE A 222 9.91 16.49 -9.37
C ILE A 222 10.69 17.08 -8.19
N GLN A 223 10.02 17.33 -7.07
CA GLN A 223 10.68 17.95 -5.91
C GLN A 223 11.33 16.93 -4.98
N ASN A 224 10.90 15.66 -5.02
CA ASN A 224 11.39 14.62 -4.15
C ASN A 224 12.85 14.23 -4.48
N SER A 225 13.73 14.60 -3.56
CA SER A 225 15.16 14.40 -3.67
C SER A 225 15.57 12.91 -3.69
N THR A 226 14.80 12.05 -3.03
CA THR A 226 15.00 10.59 -3.08
C THR A 226 14.77 10.06 -4.48
N LEU A 227 13.77 10.56 -5.21
CA LEU A 227 13.52 10.15 -6.61
C LEU A 227 14.64 10.62 -7.54
N LYS A 228 15.23 11.80 -7.26
CA LYS A 228 16.41 12.26 -8.00
C LYS A 228 17.62 11.36 -7.74
N GLY A 229 17.86 11.02 -6.48
CA GLY A 229 18.88 10.05 -6.08
C GLY A 229 18.66 8.68 -6.71
N ALA A 230 17.42 8.20 -6.72
CA ALA A 230 17.02 6.95 -7.37
C ALA A 230 17.41 6.94 -8.87
N ALA A 231 17.09 8.01 -9.60
CA ALA A 231 17.46 8.13 -11.01
C ALA A 231 18.97 8.12 -11.23
N ILE A 232 19.74 8.85 -10.39
CA ILE A 232 21.21 8.87 -10.45
C ILE A 232 21.78 7.47 -10.20
N ILE A 233 21.31 6.78 -9.15
CA ILE A 233 21.70 5.40 -8.84
C ILE A 233 21.41 4.49 -10.03
N SER A 234 20.22 4.57 -10.62
CA SER A 234 19.84 3.75 -11.77
C SER A 234 20.74 3.99 -12.98
N VAL A 235 21.06 5.25 -13.30
CA VAL A 235 22.00 5.60 -14.38
C VAL A 235 23.39 5.03 -14.10
N GLY A 236 23.92 5.23 -12.88
CA GLY A 236 25.22 4.72 -12.46
C GLY A 236 25.31 3.20 -12.53
N VAL A 237 24.31 2.49 -12.01
CA VAL A 237 24.21 1.02 -12.08
C VAL A 237 24.15 0.56 -13.54
N CYS A 238 23.36 1.21 -14.39
CA CYS A 238 23.27 0.85 -15.81
C CYS A 238 24.58 1.06 -16.56
N LEU A 239 25.30 2.16 -16.29
CA LEU A 239 26.61 2.42 -16.88
C LEU A 239 27.64 1.38 -16.42
N GLY A 240 27.69 1.09 -15.12
CA GLY A 240 28.56 0.05 -14.55
C GLY A 240 28.27 -1.33 -15.14
N MET A 241 26.99 -1.72 -15.17
CA MET A 241 26.54 -2.96 -15.81
C MET A 241 26.92 -3.01 -17.29
N PHE A 242 26.78 -1.89 -18.02
CA PHE A 242 27.16 -1.83 -19.43
C PHE A 242 28.67 -2.04 -19.63
N VAL A 243 29.51 -1.35 -18.86
CA VAL A 243 30.98 -1.48 -18.91
C VAL A 243 31.41 -2.91 -18.57
N ILE A 244 30.95 -3.44 -17.44
CA ILE A 244 31.26 -4.81 -17.00
C ILE A 244 30.80 -5.84 -18.06
N SER A 245 29.63 -5.61 -18.66
CA SER A 245 29.08 -6.52 -19.67
C SER A 245 29.90 -6.63 -20.95
N LYS A 246 30.80 -5.67 -21.23
CA LYS A 246 31.71 -5.76 -22.39
C LYS A 246 32.89 -6.69 -22.12
N SER A 247 33.32 -6.81 -20.88
CA SER A 247 34.52 -7.58 -20.50
C SER A 247 34.22 -9.06 -20.22
N TRP A 248 32.96 -9.46 -20.07
CA TRP A 248 32.59 -10.82 -19.68
C TRP A 248 32.18 -11.73 -20.84
N PRO A 249 32.50 -13.04 -20.77
CA PRO A 249 31.98 -14.04 -21.70
C PRO A 249 30.46 -14.00 -21.78
N LYS A 250 29.90 -14.24 -22.98
CA LYS A 250 28.47 -14.09 -23.29
C LYS A 250 27.54 -14.85 -22.34
N HIS A 251 27.96 -16.00 -21.80
CA HIS A 251 27.18 -16.80 -20.86
C HIS A 251 27.15 -16.16 -19.46
N TRP A 252 28.33 -15.85 -18.89
CA TRP A 252 28.45 -15.15 -17.60
C TRP A 252 27.79 -13.78 -17.60
N ARG A 253 27.93 -13.04 -18.71
CA ARG A 253 27.31 -11.72 -18.90
C ARG A 253 25.83 -11.75 -18.53
N ARG A 254 25.06 -12.71 -19.05
CA ARG A 254 23.60 -12.74 -18.80
C ARG A 254 23.24 -13.11 -17.37
N ILE A 255 23.96 -14.06 -16.79
CA ILE A 255 23.72 -14.50 -15.41
C ILE A 255 24.01 -13.34 -14.47
N CYS A 256 25.20 -12.76 -14.55
CA CYS A 256 25.59 -11.70 -13.64
C CYS A 256 24.76 -10.41 -13.82
N LEU A 257 24.39 -10.05 -15.06
CA LEU A 257 23.46 -8.94 -15.28
C LEU A 257 22.07 -9.17 -14.68
N ALA A 258 21.65 -10.44 -14.52
CA ALA A 258 20.40 -10.78 -13.86
C ALA A 258 20.53 -10.81 -12.32
N LEU A 259 21.74 -11.05 -11.80
CA LEU A 259 22.02 -11.06 -10.35
C LEU A 259 22.27 -9.67 -9.76
N ILE A 260 22.87 -8.74 -10.52
CA ILE A 260 23.11 -7.35 -10.06
C ILE A 260 21.82 -6.67 -9.56
N PRO A 261 20.68 -6.75 -10.27
CA PRO A 261 19.41 -6.21 -9.78
C PRO A 261 18.95 -6.83 -8.46
N ILE A 262 19.14 -8.14 -8.26
CA ILE A 262 18.84 -8.79 -6.97
C ILE A 262 19.74 -8.22 -5.88
N GLY A 263 21.06 -8.12 -6.15
CA GLY A 263 22.01 -7.50 -5.23
C GLY A 263 21.63 -6.05 -4.91
N LEU A 264 21.12 -5.30 -5.88
CA LEU A 264 20.63 -3.93 -5.68
C LEU A 264 19.37 -3.87 -4.81
N MET A 265 18.41 -4.78 -5.02
CA MET A 265 17.21 -4.88 -4.16
C MET A 265 17.58 -5.18 -2.72
N ILE A 266 18.41 -6.22 -2.52
CA ILE A 266 18.85 -6.60 -1.18
C ILE A 266 19.68 -5.48 -0.56
N GLY A 267 20.63 -4.90 -1.32
CA GLY A 267 21.54 -3.86 -0.83
C GLY A 267 20.82 -2.58 -0.44
N ILE A 268 19.88 -2.07 -1.24
CA ILE A 268 19.10 -0.87 -0.91
C ILE A 268 18.19 -1.16 0.29
N THR A 269 17.44 -2.26 0.29
CA THR A 269 16.53 -2.57 1.40
C THR A 269 17.30 -2.82 2.70
N ALA A 270 18.41 -3.57 2.68
CA ALA A 270 19.27 -3.76 3.84
C ALA A 270 19.90 -2.44 4.29
N GLY A 271 20.35 -1.60 3.36
CA GLY A 271 20.88 -0.28 3.67
C GLY A 271 19.85 0.64 4.34
N LEU A 272 18.56 0.52 4.00
CA LEU A 272 17.47 1.20 4.70
C LEU A 272 17.21 0.60 6.08
N ILE A 273 17.23 -0.73 6.23
CA ILE A 273 17.03 -1.39 7.54
C ILE A 273 18.13 -0.99 8.53
N PHE A 274 19.40 -1.02 8.10
CA PHE A 274 20.58 -0.68 8.88
C PHE A 274 21.02 0.78 8.71
N TYR A 275 20.07 1.65 8.37
CA TYR A 275 20.38 3.03 8.03
C TYR A 275 20.97 3.81 9.21
N ASP A 276 20.47 3.59 10.43
CA ASP A 276 20.98 4.30 11.61
C ASP A 276 22.45 4.00 11.88
N GLU A 277 22.85 2.74 11.69
CA GLU A 277 24.23 2.30 11.83
C GLU A 277 25.09 2.89 10.72
N LEU A 278 24.59 2.89 9.47
CA LEU A 278 25.29 3.40 8.30
C LEU A 278 25.41 4.93 8.26
N GLN A 279 24.45 5.65 8.83
CA GLN A 279 24.40 7.12 8.82
C GLN A 279 25.65 7.72 9.45
N SER A 280 26.16 7.11 10.53
CA SER A 280 27.37 7.56 11.20
C SER A 280 28.61 7.57 10.29
N TYR A 281 28.59 6.77 9.22
CA TYR A 281 29.67 6.65 8.24
C TYR A 281 29.39 7.37 6.92
N LEU A 282 28.13 7.67 6.60
CA LEU A 282 27.71 8.19 5.29
C LEU A 282 26.98 9.53 5.45
N SER A 283 27.65 10.62 5.03
CA SER A 283 27.03 11.94 4.91
C SER A 283 26.13 12.02 3.67
N ILE A 284 24.93 11.44 3.75
CA ILE A 284 23.96 11.42 2.64
C ILE A 284 23.08 12.69 2.70
N PRO A 285 23.01 13.52 1.65
CA PRO A 285 22.27 14.79 1.65
C PRO A 285 20.74 14.66 1.66
N PHE A 286 20.18 13.44 1.71
CA PHE A 286 18.74 13.15 1.65
C PHE A 286 18.21 12.52 2.93
N TYR A 287 18.73 12.97 4.07
CA TYR A 287 18.55 12.35 5.39
C TYR A 287 17.08 12.13 5.80
N SER A 288 16.28 13.20 5.81
CA SER A 288 14.92 13.17 6.38
C SER A 288 13.96 12.26 5.61
N THR A 289 14.11 12.17 4.29
CA THR A 289 13.24 11.34 3.46
C THR A 289 13.57 9.85 3.60
N LEU A 290 14.85 9.49 3.78
CA LEU A 290 15.28 8.11 4.00
C LEU A 290 14.92 7.61 5.41
N GLU A 291 14.97 8.47 6.43
CA GLU A 291 14.57 8.13 7.80
C GLU A 291 13.10 7.66 7.85
N SER A 292 12.20 8.39 7.19
CA SER A 292 10.77 8.02 7.16
C SER A 292 10.54 6.64 6.52
N ARG A 293 11.28 6.31 5.45
CA ARG A 293 11.22 5.00 4.78
C ARG A 293 11.84 3.89 5.63
N THR A 294 12.93 4.20 6.32
CA THR A 294 13.59 3.29 7.26
C THR A 294 12.61 2.85 8.35
N ASN A 295 11.88 3.80 8.94
CA ASN A 295 10.89 3.51 9.98
C ASN A 295 9.73 2.65 9.44
N LEU A 296 9.21 2.94 8.25
CA LEU A 296 8.17 2.11 7.60
C LEU A 296 8.63 0.66 7.40
N ILE A 297 9.85 0.48 6.88
CA ILE A 297 10.41 -0.84 6.62
C ILE A 297 10.65 -1.58 7.94
N ARG A 298 11.26 -0.92 8.93
CA ARG A 298 11.50 -1.50 10.26
C ARG A 298 10.22 -1.96 10.94
N ALA A 299 9.12 -1.22 10.81
CA ALA A 299 7.84 -1.62 11.39
C ALA A 299 7.34 -2.98 10.87
N VAL A 300 7.73 -3.42 9.66
CA VAL A 300 7.46 -4.77 9.15
C VAL A 300 8.40 -5.80 9.75
N TYR A 301 9.70 -5.49 9.79
CA TYR A 301 10.73 -6.45 10.21
C TYR A 301 10.86 -6.61 11.73
N VAL A 302 10.35 -5.65 12.51
CA VAL A 302 10.55 -5.62 13.96
C VAL A 302 9.96 -6.81 14.69
N ASN A 303 8.92 -7.45 14.12
CA ASN A 303 8.39 -8.71 14.66
C ASN A 303 9.41 -9.85 14.66
N PHE A 304 10.38 -9.82 13.74
CA PHE A 304 11.40 -10.86 13.61
C PHE A 304 12.67 -10.53 14.39
N THR A 305 12.88 -9.26 14.76
CA THR A 305 14.09 -8.81 15.46
C THR A 305 13.86 -8.59 16.96
N ASN A 306 12.68 -8.10 17.36
CA ASN A 306 12.44 -7.62 18.73
C ASN A 306 11.46 -8.49 19.52
N LEU A 307 10.73 -9.41 18.86
CA LEU A 307 9.79 -10.31 19.53
C LEU A 307 10.36 -11.74 19.58
N PRO A 308 9.98 -12.54 20.60
CA PRO A 308 10.35 -13.96 20.65
C PRO A 308 9.93 -14.68 19.36
N PHE A 309 10.87 -15.39 18.74
CA PHE A 309 10.63 -16.09 17.49
C PHE A 309 9.84 -17.38 17.75
N ASP A 310 8.53 -17.38 17.48
CA ASP A 310 7.62 -18.51 17.69
C ASP A 310 7.19 -19.18 16.37
N ILE A 311 6.27 -20.15 16.45
CA ILE A 311 5.72 -20.84 15.25
C ILE A 311 4.96 -19.87 14.35
N ASN A 312 4.31 -18.84 14.90
CA ASN A 312 3.62 -17.83 14.12
C ASN A 312 4.62 -16.93 13.39
N SER A 313 5.73 -16.54 14.04
CA SER A 313 6.85 -15.83 13.41
C SER A 313 7.40 -16.66 12.25
N LEU A 314 7.59 -17.97 12.41
CA LEU A 314 8.04 -18.84 11.32
C LEU A 314 7.03 -18.87 10.16
N LYS A 315 5.73 -18.96 10.45
CA LYS A 315 4.68 -18.91 9.44
C LYS A 315 4.71 -17.57 8.69
N GLU A 316 4.72 -16.46 9.41
CA GLU A 316 4.77 -15.10 8.83
C GLU A 316 6.04 -14.90 7.98
N LEU A 317 7.19 -15.44 8.42
CA LEU A 317 8.45 -15.36 7.67
C LEU A 317 8.33 -15.98 6.28
N PHE A 318 7.70 -17.16 6.16
CA PHE A 318 7.62 -17.88 4.89
C PHE A 318 6.39 -17.54 4.04
N VAL A 319 5.25 -17.31 4.68
CA VAL A 319 3.94 -17.14 4.03
C VAL A 319 3.50 -15.69 3.96
N GLY A 320 4.02 -14.83 4.84
CA GLY A 320 3.55 -13.44 4.98
C GLY A 320 2.21 -13.33 5.69
N LYS A 321 1.63 -12.13 5.61
CA LYS A 321 0.37 -11.70 6.24
C LYS A 321 -0.74 -11.39 5.22
N GLY A 322 -0.45 -11.56 3.94
CA GLY A 322 -1.34 -11.24 2.83
C GLY A 322 -1.22 -9.80 2.33
N TRP A 323 -1.68 -9.56 1.11
CA TRP A 323 -1.73 -8.24 0.52
C TRP A 323 -2.66 -7.31 1.31
N GLY A 324 -2.34 -6.02 1.31
CA GLY A 324 -3.08 -5.01 2.09
C GLY A 324 -2.85 -5.06 3.60
N SER A 325 -1.99 -5.97 4.11
CA SER A 325 -1.65 -6.07 5.53
C SER A 325 -0.54 -5.13 5.98
N PHE A 326 0.13 -4.43 5.06
CA PHE A 326 1.27 -3.58 5.38
C PHE A 326 0.90 -2.48 6.38
N GLY A 327 -0.23 -1.80 6.14
CA GLY A 327 -0.76 -0.81 7.07
C GLY A 327 -1.06 -1.39 8.45
N ASP A 328 -1.49 -2.65 8.54
CA ASP A 328 -1.69 -3.31 9.84
C ASP A 328 -0.36 -3.56 10.56
N ALA A 329 0.68 -3.98 9.82
CA ALA A 329 2.01 -4.18 10.38
C ALA A 329 2.57 -2.87 10.93
N VAL A 330 2.51 -1.78 10.16
CA VAL A 330 2.96 -0.46 10.61
C VAL A 330 2.17 0.00 11.83
N THR A 331 0.83 -0.04 11.76
CA THR A 331 -0.02 0.36 12.88
C THR A 331 0.26 -0.46 14.13
N SER A 332 0.53 -1.76 14.00
CA SER A 332 0.76 -2.65 15.15
C SER A 332 2.13 -2.47 15.79
N ASN A 333 3.11 -1.96 15.05
CA ASN A 333 4.52 -2.02 15.44
C ASN A 333 5.21 -0.66 15.56
N LEU A 334 4.48 0.41 15.22
CA LEU A 334 4.92 1.80 15.24
C LEU A 334 5.84 2.17 16.42
N PHE A 335 5.46 1.78 17.65
CA PHE A 335 6.16 2.20 18.87
C PHE A 335 7.26 1.25 19.35
N LEU A 336 7.44 0.10 18.68
CA LEU A 336 8.63 -0.73 18.87
C LEU A 336 9.88 -0.06 18.28
N ILE A 337 9.70 0.98 17.46
CA ILE A 337 10.78 1.82 16.95
C ILE A 337 11.06 2.90 17.98
N GLU A 338 12.23 2.85 18.62
CA GLU A 338 12.60 3.72 19.74
C GLU A 338 12.50 5.22 19.43
N LYS A 339 12.84 5.62 18.20
CA LYS A 339 12.79 7.03 17.75
C LYS A 339 11.37 7.58 17.60
N VAL A 340 10.36 6.72 17.58
CA VAL A 340 8.96 7.11 17.40
C VAL A 340 8.36 7.52 18.74
N ALA A 341 7.94 8.78 18.85
CA ALA A 341 7.35 9.38 20.04
C ALA A 341 6.12 10.21 19.65
N LEU A 342 5.14 10.30 20.54
CA LEU A 342 3.98 11.20 20.45
C LEU A 342 4.26 12.55 21.11
N TYR A 343 5.07 12.54 22.16
CA TYR A 343 5.41 13.73 22.94
C TYR A 343 6.92 13.97 22.91
N LYS A 344 7.28 15.24 22.80
CA LYS A 344 8.65 15.74 22.94
C LYS A 344 8.61 16.90 23.91
N THR A 345 9.49 16.89 24.91
CA THR A 345 9.56 17.96 25.94
C THR A 345 8.20 18.29 26.60
N GLY A 346 7.33 17.28 26.77
CA GLY A 346 6.01 17.44 27.37
C GLY A 346 4.92 18.03 26.45
N THR A 347 5.26 18.39 25.21
CA THR A 347 4.30 18.87 24.20
C THR A 347 4.00 17.78 23.18
N PHE A 348 2.76 17.74 22.68
CA PHE A 348 2.38 16.87 21.57
C PHE A 348 3.10 17.32 20.30
N ASP A 349 4.18 16.61 19.97
CA ASP A 349 5.06 16.87 18.84
C ASP A 349 5.52 15.49 18.32
N PRO A 350 4.65 14.79 17.57
CA PRO A 350 4.95 13.44 17.14
C PRO A 350 6.24 13.44 16.30
N SER A 351 7.22 12.62 16.67
CA SER A 351 8.53 12.59 16.01
C SER A 351 8.47 12.06 14.58
N TRP A 352 7.31 11.57 14.15
CA TRP A 352 7.12 10.99 12.82
C TRP A 352 5.79 11.41 12.19
N GLU A 353 5.87 11.97 10.97
CA GLU A 353 4.71 12.50 10.24
C GLU A 353 3.62 11.46 9.95
N PHE A 354 3.96 10.18 9.81
CA PHE A 354 2.98 9.14 9.50
C PHE A 354 2.10 8.76 10.71
N ILE A 355 2.42 9.24 11.91
CA ILE A 355 1.52 9.13 13.06
C ILE A 355 0.25 9.96 12.81
N SER A 356 0.39 11.13 12.19
CA SER A 356 -0.73 12.04 11.93
C SER A 356 -1.35 11.86 10.55
N ARG A 357 -0.63 11.26 9.58
CA ARG A 357 -1.09 11.07 8.19
C ARG A 357 -1.60 9.64 7.94
N ASP A 358 -2.68 9.51 7.18
CA ASP A 358 -3.16 8.20 6.70
C ASP A 358 -2.43 7.82 5.40
N LEU A 359 -1.12 7.54 5.49
CA LEU A 359 -0.27 7.18 4.35
C LEU A 359 0.63 6.00 4.76
N MET A 360 0.12 4.78 4.67
CA MET A 360 0.80 3.60 5.22
C MET A 360 1.11 2.59 4.10
N HIS A 361 2.16 2.90 3.33
CA HIS A 361 2.82 2.00 2.38
C HIS A 361 4.33 2.09 2.57
N SER A 362 5.08 1.03 2.28
CA SER A 362 6.51 0.92 2.60
C SER A 362 7.43 1.86 1.84
N HIS A 363 7.01 2.35 0.67
CA HIS A 363 7.92 2.87 -0.36
C HIS A 363 9.02 1.87 -0.77
N ASN A 364 8.81 0.57 -0.52
CA ASN A 364 9.76 -0.49 -0.79
C ASN A 364 9.03 -1.79 -1.15
N SER A 365 8.89 -2.05 -2.44
CA SER A 365 8.23 -3.22 -3.01
C SER A 365 8.77 -4.56 -2.50
N LEU A 366 10.05 -4.65 -2.10
CA LEU A 366 10.58 -5.86 -1.49
C LEU A 366 9.99 -6.08 -0.08
N ALA A 367 9.86 -5.02 0.71
CA ALA A 367 9.20 -5.07 2.01
C ALA A 367 7.69 -5.35 1.88
N GLU A 368 7.00 -4.77 0.89
CA GLU A 368 5.58 -5.13 0.60
C GLU A 368 5.44 -6.61 0.27
N ILE A 369 6.25 -7.12 -0.64
CA ILE A 369 6.17 -8.53 -1.09
C ILE A 369 6.55 -9.47 0.04
N PHE A 370 7.55 -9.13 0.84
CA PHE A 370 7.90 -9.90 2.04
C PHE A 370 6.76 -9.90 3.05
N ASN A 371 6.17 -8.74 3.35
CA ASN A 371 5.04 -8.65 4.26
C ASN A 371 3.81 -9.42 3.72
N ALA A 372 3.54 -9.37 2.41
CA ALA A 372 2.37 -10.00 1.82
C ALA A 372 2.52 -11.52 1.64
N LEU A 373 3.68 -12.00 1.19
CA LEU A 373 3.90 -13.37 0.71
C LEU A 373 5.13 -14.06 1.33
N GLY A 374 5.79 -13.42 2.30
CA GLY A 374 6.96 -13.94 2.99
C GLY A 374 8.17 -14.17 2.08
N LEU A 375 9.08 -15.04 2.51
CA LEU A 375 10.26 -15.44 1.74
C LEU A 375 9.88 -16.10 0.41
N PHE A 376 8.75 -16.81 0.33
CA PHE A 376 8.30 -17.38 -0.95
C PHE A 376 7.98 -16.30 -1.98
N GLY A 377 7.34 -15.22 -1.56
CA GLY A 377 7.12 -14.04 -2.40
C GLY A 377 8.43 -13.41 -2.88
N VAL A 378 9.38 -13.24 -1.97
CA VAL A 378 10.71 -12.67 -2.28
C VAL A 378 11.46 -13.52 -3.31
N PHE A 379 11.49 -14.85 -3.12
CA PHE A 379 12.14 -15.73 -4.09
C PHE A 379 11.44 -15.74 -5.45
N ALA A 380 10.10 -15.71 -5.47
CA ALA A 380 9.34 -15.58 -6.71
C ALA A 380 9.66 -14.27 -7.44
N LEU A 381 9.70 -13.15 -6.71
CA LEU A 381 10.08 -11.85 -7.25
C LEU A 381 11.49 -11.84 -7.85
N PHE A 382 12.47 -12.43 -7.17
CA PHE A 382 13.83 -12.55 -7.69
C PHE A 382 13.88 -13.42 -8.96
N GLY A 383 13.19 -14.56 -8.97
CA GLY A 383 13.10 -15.41 -10.15
C GLY A 383 12.45 -14.70 -11.36
N ILE A 384 11.38 -13.94 -11.12
CA ILE A 384 10.70 -13.14 -12.15
C ILE A 384 11.63 -12.06 -12.69
N ASN A 385 12.32 -11.32 -11.82
CA ASN A 385 13.27 -10.28 -12.25
C ASN A 385 14.40 -10.89 -13.09
N VAL A 386 15.02 -11.98 -12.64
CA VAL A 386 16.04 -12.68 -13.43
C VAL A 386 15.52 -13.06 -14.81
N ALA A 387 14.30 -13.58 -14.88
CA ALA A 387 13.67 -13.92 -16.16
C ALA A 387 13.40 -12.68 -17.04
N LEU A 388 12.96 -11.55 -16.47
CA LEU A 388 12.77 -10.28 -17.18
C LEU A 388 14.09 -9.73 -17.75
N PHE A 389 15.17 -9.79 -16.99
CA PHE A 389 16.50 -9.40 -17.48
C PHE A 389 16.97 -10.29 -18.64
N GLN A 390 16.70 -11.59 -18.56
CA GLN A 390 17.00 -12.53 -19.63
C GLN A 390 16.10 -12.33 -20.87
N SER A 391 14.92 -11.72 -20.71
CA SER A 391 13.99 -11.44 -21.80
C SER A 391 14.25 -10.13 -22.54
N ILE A 392 15.25 -9.34 -22.12
CA ILE A 392 15.68 -8.14 -22.85
C ILE A 392 16.21 -8.55 -24.24
N ARG A 393 15.76 -7.85 -25.29
CA ARG A 393 16.28 -8.06 -26.64
C ARG A 393 17.65 -7.44 -26.84
N GLN A 394 18.44 -8.00 -27.75
CA GLN A 394 19.80 -7.52 -28.02
C GLN A 394 19.83 -6.11 -28.65
N ASP A 395 18.88 -5.82 -29.55
CA ASP A 395 18.76 -4.53 -30.24
C ASP A 395 18.29 -3.38 -29.33
N SER A 396 17.60 -3.72 -28.24
CA SER A 396 17.13 -2.76 -27.24
C SER A 396 17.78 -3.02 -25.87
N PHE A 397 18.98 -3.62 -25.83
CA PHE A 397 19.57 -4.10 -24.59
C PHE A 397 19.77 -2.99 -23.56
N ILE A 398 20.39 -1.87 -23.98
CA ILE A 398 20.64 -0.72 -23.10
C ILE A 398 19.33 -0.11 -22.60
N GLY A 399 18.35 0.08 -23.50
CA GLY A 399 17.05 0.66 -23.14
C GLY A 399 16.24 -0.24 -22.19
N GLY A 400 16.24 -1.55 -22.43
CA GLY A 400 15.60 -2.52 -21.55
C GLY A 400 16.27 -2.64 -20.18
N LEU A 401 17.60 -2.58 -20.16
CA LEU A 401 18.40 -2.55 -18.92
C LEU A 401 18.07 -1.30 -18.10
N PHE A 402 18.13 -0.12 -18.72
CA PHE A 402 17.79 1.14 -18.07
C PHE A 402 16.37 1.14 -17.51
N TYR A 403 15.40 0.74 -18.33
CA TYR A 403 14.00 0.66 -17.92
C TYR A 403 13.80 -0.25 -16.69
N LEU A 404 14.35 -1.46 -16.70
CA LEU A 404 14.18 -2.41 -15.60
C LEU A 404 14.86 -1.94 -14.31
N VAL A 405 16.11 -1.47 -14.40
CA VAL A 405 16.83 -0.95 -13.23
C VAL A 405 16.12 0.27 -12.66
N MET A 406 15.61 1.16 -13.50
CA MET A 406 14.89 2.34 -13.04
C MET A 406 13.58 1.98 -12.34
N ILE A 407 12.74 1.12 -12.92
CA ILE A 407 11.50 0.65 -12.27
C ILE A 407 11.79 -0.06 -10.95
N LEU A 408 12.84 -0.87 -10.91
CA LEU A 408 13.25 -1.59 -9.70
C LEU A 408 13.72 -0.63 -8.59
N VAL A 409 14.61 0.32 -8.90
CA VAL A 409 15.09 1.29 -7.90
C VAL A 409 13.97 2.21 -7.44
N LEU A 410 13.12 2.68 -8.36
CA LEU A 410 11.92 3.43 -8.00
C LEU A 410 10.99 2.63 -7.09
N GLY A 411 10.80 1.34 -7.37
CA GLY A 411 10.00 0.47 -6.53
C GLY A 411 10.63 0.17 -5.16
N LEU A 412 11.92 0.44 -4.94
CA LEU A 412 12.59 0.23 -3.64
C LEU A 412 12.65 1.51 -2.79
N LEU A 413 12.50 2.67 -3.44
CA LEU A 413 12.60 3.99 -2.82
C LEU A 413 11.30 4.79 -2.89
N TRP A 414 10.29 4.25 -3.57
CA TRP A 414 8.96 4.78 -3.74
C TRP A 414 7.98 3.64 -4.06
N PHE A 415 6.72 3.95 -4.28
CA PHE A 415 5.69 2.96 -4.61
C PHE A 415 4.92 3.37 -5.86
N GLN A 416 4.27 2.40 -6.48
CA GLN A 416 3.57 2.60 -7.74
C GLN A 416 2.07 2.85 -7.50
N LEU A 417 1.53 3.95 -8.03
CA LEU A 417 0.08 4.17 -8.04
C LEU A 417 -0.62 3.47 -9.22
N PRO A 418 -1.89 3.06 -9.06
CA PRO A 418 -2.69 2.40 -10.10
C PRO A 418 -2.72 3.12 -11.44
N ASN A 419 -2.75 4.45 -11.42
CA ASN A 419 -2.82 5.28 -12.62
C ASN A 419 -1.49 5.30 -13.42
N THR A 420 -0.39 4.79 -12.87
CA THR A 420 0.88 4.65 -13.58
C THR A 420 1.06 3.28 -14.22
N ILE A 421 0.29 2.27 -13.78
CA ILE A 421 0.33 0.88 -14.26
C ILE A 421 0.22 0.79 -15.79
N PRO A 422 -0.66 1.54 -16.48
CA PRO A 422 -0.75 1.46 -17.94
C PRO A 422 0.58 1.69 -18.65
N PHE A 423 1.34 2.68 -18.22
CA PHE A 423 2.60 3.04 -18.84
C PHE A 423 3.70 2.04 -18.54
N THR A 424 3.80 1.58 -17.28
CA THR A 424 4.83 0.60 -16.92
C THR A 424 4.55 -0.75 -17.59
N VAL A 425 3.31 -1.22 -17.61
CA VAL A 425 2.93 -2.46 -18.28
C VAL A 425 3.26 -2.41 -19.78
N LEU A 426 2.88 -1.33 -20.48
CA LEU A 426 3.16 -1.22 -21.91
C LEU A 426 4.67 -1.08 -22.20
N GLY A 427 5.39 -0.27 -21.42
CA GLY A 427 6.84 -0.12 -21.55
C GLY A 427 7.58 -1.44 -21.37
N GLY A 428 7.25 -2.19 -20.31
CA GLY A 428 7.79 -3.51 -20.03
C GLY A 428 7.42 -4.52 -21.11
N ALA A 429 6.15 -4.61 -21.51
CA ALA A 429 5.68 -5.53 -22.53
C ALA A 429 6.34 -5.27 -23.90
N PHE A 430 6.56 -4.01 -24.25
CA PHE A 430 7.22 -3.64 -25.49
C PHE A 430 8.71 -3.96 -25.42
N LEU A 431 9.43 -3.70 -24.33
CA LEU A 431 10.88 -3.95 -24.24
C LEU A 431 11.27 -5.42 -23.97
N LEU A 432 10.46 -6.16 -23.21
CA LEU A 432 10.84 -7.43 -22.55
C LEU A 432 10.18 -8.67 -23.17
N ARG A 433 9.98 -8.63 -24.49
CA ARG A 433 9.18 -9.59 -25.27
C ARG A 433 9.93 -10.83 -25.78
N ARG A 434 11.08 -11.18 -25.22
CA ARG A 434 11.79 -12.41 -25.60
C ARG A 434 11.36 -13.58 -24.70
N SER A 435 11.02 -14.73 -25.29
CA SER A 435 10.83 -15.95 -24.50
C SER A 435 12.17 -16.40 -23.90
N VAL A 436 12.17 -16.75 -22.61
CA VAL A 436 13.33 -17.36 -21.93
C VAL A 436 13.33 -18.87 -22.14
N PHE A 437 12.14 -19.48 -22.26
CA PHE A 437 12.00 -20.91 -22.54
C PHE A 437 12.24 -21.20 -24.04
N PRO A 438 13.12 -22.15 -24.40
CA PRO A 438 13.34 -22.54 -25.78
C PRO A 438 12.08 -23.18 -26.37
N PHE A 439 11.80 -22.89 -27.64
CA PHE A 439 10.73 -23.54 -28.38
C PHE A 439 11.30 -24.83 -28.98
N LYS A 440 11.01 -25.99 -28.38
CA LYS A 440 11.27 -27.27 -29.06
C LYS A 440 10.08 -27.54 -29.99
N GLY A 441 10.35 -27.87 -31.25
CA GLY A 441 9.38 -27.93 -32.35
C GLY A 441 8.16 -28.86 -32.19
N GLY A 442 7.95 -29.49 -31.04
CA GLY A 442 6.79 -30.30 -30.68
C GLY A 442 5.84 -29.67 -29.64
N ASP A 443 6.12 -28.45 -29.15
CA ASP A 443 5.34 -27.79 -28.09
C ASP A 443 3.89 -27.42 -28.47
N GLN A 444 3.43 -27.74 -29.68
CA GLN A 444 2.03 -27.56 -30.10
C GLN A 444 1.03 -28.43 -29.28
N LEU A 445 1.52 -29.32 -28.42
CA LEU A 445 0.76 -30.48 -27.94
C LEU A 445 0.87 -30.78 -26.44
N ILE A 446 1.39 -29.91 -25.58
CA ILE A 446 1.51 -30.26 -24.13
C ILE A 446 0.14 -30.68 -23.54
N LEU A 447 -0.97 -30.10 -24.01
CA LEU A 447 -2.32 -30.51 -23.57
C LEU A 447 -3.30 -30.83 -24.72
N GLY A 448 -2.83 -30.80 -25.97
CA GLY A 448 -3.67 -30.99 -27.17
C GLY A 448 -4.83 -29.98 -27.32
N LYS A 449 -5.70 -30.20 -28.31
CA LYS A 449 -6.88 -29.33 -28.56
C LYS A 449 -7.83 -29.26 -27.36
N LYS A 450 -7.96 -30.34 -26.59
CA LYS A 450 -8.83 -30.40 -25.39
C LYS A 450 -8.28 -29.51 -24.28
N GLY A 451 -6.99 -29.61 -23.97
CA GLY A 451 -6.34 -28.76 -22.98
C GLY A 451 -6.45 -27.27 -23.25
N ASN A 452 -6.24 -26.87 -24.51
CA ASN A 452 -6.39 -25.46 -24.90
C ASN A 452 -7.82 -24.95 -24.67
N ARG A 453 -8.83 -25.82 -24.85
CA ARG A 453 -10.23 -25.47 -24.51
C ARG A 453 -10.41 -25.27 -23.01
N TYR A 454 -9.87 -26.15 -22.17
CA TYR A 454 -9.97 -26.02 -20.71
C TYR A 454 -9.24 -24.78 -20.18
N ILE A 455 -8.00 -24.53 -20.62
CA ILE A 455 -7.26 -23.31 -20.25
C ILE A 455 -8.05 -22.08 -20.68
N SER A 456 -8.49 -22.05 -21.94
CA SER A 456 -9.27 -20.93 -22.44
C SER A 456 -10.59 -20.74 -21.68
N PHE A 457 -11.23 -21.82 -21.24
CA PHE A 457 -12.47 -21.76 -20.46
C PHE A 457 -12.20 -21.23 -19.04
N GLY A 458 -11.17 -21.73 -18.35
CA GLY A 458 -10.76 -21.22 -17.05
C GLY A 458 -10.39 -19.73 -17.09
N MET A 459 -9.60 -19.32 -18.09
CA MET A 459 -9.29 -17.90 -18.32
C MET A 459 -10.54 -17.06 -18.59
N GLN A 460 -11.54 -17.59 -19.30
CA GLN A 460 -12.81 -16.88 -19.51
C GLN A 460 -13.57 -16.67 -18.21
N ILE A 461 -13.65 -17.69 -17.36
CA ILE A 461 -14.27 -17.58 -16.04
C ILE A 461 -13.55 -16.51 -15.21
N VAL A 462 -12.22 -16.59 -15.10
CA VAL A 462 -11.42 -15.60 -14.36
C VAL A 462 -11.64 -14.19 -14.90
N SER A 463 -11.66 -14.02 -16.22
CA SER A 463 -11.87 -12.71 -16.85
C SER A 463 -13.27 -12.15 -16.57
N ILE A 464 -14.31 -13.00 -16.61
CA ILE A 464 -15.69 -12.61 -16.27
C ILE A 464 -15.77 -12.21 -14.80
N LEU A 465 -15.16 -12.99 -13.90
CA LEU A 465 -15.10 -12.67 -12.48
C LEU A 465 -14.39 -11.34 -12.23
N MET A 466 -13.28 -11.05 -12.92
CA MET A 466 -12.60 -9.75 -12.84
C MET A 466 -13.51 -8.60 -13.29
N ILE A 467 -14.26 -8.76 -14.39
CA ILE A 467 -15.19 -7.74 -14.88
C ILE A 467 -16.32 -7.52 -13.87
N CYS A 468 -16.96 -8.60 -13.40
CA CYS A 468 -18.02 -8.52 -12.41
C CYS A 468 -17.54 -7.87 -11.11
N TRP A 469 -16.36 -8.26 -10.63
CA TRP A 469 -15.76 -7.71 -9.42
C TRP A 469 -15.41 -6.23 -9.59
N SER A 470 -14.84 -5.86 -10.73
CA SER A 470 -14.56 -4.46 -11.06
C SER A 470 -15.83 -3.59 -11.02
N ILE A 471 -16.91 -4.04 -11.66
CA ILE A 471 -18.19 -3.33 -11.66
C ILE A 471 -18.74 -3.22 -10.23
N PHE A 472 -18.75 -4.34 -9.49
CA PHE A 472 -19.18 -4.35 -8.09
C PHE A 472 -18.36 -3.38 -7.23
N TYR A 473 -17.03 -3.40 -7.37
CA TYR A 473 -16.12 -2.53 -6.62
C TYR A 473 -16.31 -1.05 -6.97
N GLY A 474 -16.53 -0.73 -8.25
CA GLY A 474 -16.84 0.64 -8.68
C GLY A 474 -18.18 1.15 -8.14
N ILE A 475 -19.23 0.31 -8.16
CA ILE A 475 -20.53 0.64 -7.57
C ILE A 475 -20.39 0.83 -6.05
N LEU A 476 -19.71 -0.10 -5.38
CA LEU A 476 -19.42 -0.05 -3.95
C LEU A 476 -18.73 1.26 -3.57
N ASP A 477 -17.65 1.62 -4.26
CA ASP A 477 -16.87 2.82 -3.97
C ASP A 477 -17.65 4.10 -4.27
N SER A 478 -18.40 4.13 -5.38
CA SER A 478 -19.31 5.24 -5.72
C SER A 478 -20.40 5.43 -4.67
N GLN A 479 -21.06 4.35 -4.23
CA GLN A 479 -22.15 4.41 -3.26
C GLN A 479 -21.65 4.79 -1.86
N MET A 480 -20.50 4.26 -1.45
CA MET A 480 -19.87 4.66 -0.19
C MET A 480 -19.45 6.13 -0.24
N HIS A 481 -18.83 6.59 -1.34
CA HIS A 481 -18.49 8.00 -1.48
C HIS A 481 -19.73 8.89 -1.46
N GLU A 482 -20.76 8.54 -2.24
CA GLU A 482 -22.01 9.30 -2.28
C GLU A 482 -22.64 9.44 -0.89
N LYS A 483 -22.66 8.37 -0.07
CA LYS A 483 -23.34 8.35 1.23
C LYS A 483 -22.48 8.79 2.41
N LEU A 484 -21.16 8.56 2.35
CA LEU A 484 -20.25 8.67 3.48
C LEU A 484 -19.16 9.73 3.32
N ALA A 485 -18.95 10.27 2.12
CA ALA A 485 -18.04 11.40 1.96
C ALA A 485 -18.56 12.59 2.76
N LEU A 486 -17.65 13.21 3.50
CA LEU A 486 -17.91 14.43 4.25
C LEU A 486 -18.09 15.57 3.24
N ARG A 487 -19.23 16.24 3.30
CA ARG A 487 -19.52 17.41 2.46
C ARG A 487 -20.05 18.55 3.33
N PRO A 488 -19.68 19.81 3.06
CA PRO A 488 -20.11 20.96 3.86
C PRO A 488 -21.63 21.07 4.02
N GLU A 489 -22.39 20.69 2.99
CA GLU A 489 -23.85 20.77 2.94
C GLU A 489 -24.56 19.62 3.67
N ARG A 490 -23.88 18.52 4.01
CA ARG A 490 -24.50 17.34 4.60
C ARG A 490 -24.37 17.38 6.11
N SER A 491 -25.46 17.09 6.83
CA SER A 491 -25.38 16.93 8.28
C SER A 491 -24.49 15.74 8.63
N LEU A 492 -23.59 15.99 9.58
CA LEU A 492 -22.67 14.97 10.06
C LEU A 492 -23.39 13.77 10.66
N PHE A 493 -24.48 14.01 11.42
CA PHE A 493 -25.32 12.96 11.97
C PHE A 493 -25.91 12.07 10.88
N LEU A 494 -26.47 12.64 9.81
CA LEU A 494 -26.98 11.85 8.68
C LEU A 494 -25.87 11.02 8.02
N THR A 495 -24.64 11.54 7.95
CA THR A 495 -23.49 10.79 7.42
C THR A 495 -23.14 9.59 8.30
N MET A 496 -23.22 9.73 9.62
CA MET A 496 -23.01 8.64 10.58
C MET A 496 -24.12 7.60 10.53
N GLN A 497 -25.37 8.04 10.43
CA GLN A 497 -26.51 7.15 10.25
C GLN A 497 -26.38 6.36 8.94
N ASN A 498 -26.06 7.04 7.84
CA ASN A 498 -25.78 6.41 6.55
C ASN A 498 -24.66 5.38 6.65
N TYR A 499 -23.63 5.62 7.47
CA TYR A 499 -22.59 4.62 7.72
C TYR A 499 -23.16 3.36 8.36
N LEU A 500 -23.94 3.51 9.44
CA LEU A 500 -24.50 2.38 10.18
C LEU A 500 -25.52 1.57 9.36
N GLU A 501 -26.29 2.26 8.53
CA GLU A 501 -27.33 1.66 7.68
C GLU A 501 -26.80 1.17 6.32
N SER A 502 -25.54 1.48 5.98
CA SER A 502 -24.99 1.14 4.68
C SER A 502 -24.87 -0.38 4.51
N PRO A 503 -25.54 -0.97 3.50
CA PRO A 503 -25.47 -2.41 3.24
C PRO A 503 -24.08 -2.84 2.76
N PHE A 504 -23.20 -1.89 2.46
CA PHE A 504 -21.86 -2.09 1.94
C PHE A 504 -20.82 -2.35 3.02
N ILE A 505 -21.06 -1.91 4.26
CA ILE A 505 -20.11 -2.05 5.37
C ILE A 505 -19.81 -3.52 5.71
N PRO A 506 -20.79 -4.45 5.75
CA PRO A 506 -20.49 -5.86 5.93
C PRO A 506 -19.59 -6.45 4.83
N TYR A 507 -19.77 -6.02 3.58
CA TYR A 507 -18.93 -6.48 2.46
C TYR A 507 -17.50 -5.93 2.56
N GLU A 508 -17.33 -4.67 2.96
CA GLU A 508 -16.02 -4.08 3.22
C GLU A 508 -15.24 -4.88 4.26
N ALA A 509 -15.88 -5.28 5.37
CA ALA A 509 -15.23 -6.07 6.41
C ALA A 509 -14.66 -7.40 5.90
N ILE A 510 -15.33 -8.03 4.93
CA ILE A 510 -14.89 -9.30 4.32
C ILE A 510 -13.60 -9.11 3.49
N ILE A 511 -13.43 -7.95 2.86
CA ILE A 511 -12.28 -7.66 1.97
C ILE A 511 -11.16 -6.88 2.66
N GLY A 512 -11.18 -6.74 4.00
CA GLY A 512 -10.14 -6.01 4.74
C GLY A 512 -10.66 -4.86 5.59
N GLY A 513 -11.79 -4.26 5.22
CA GLY A 513 -12.38 -3.14 5.96
C GLY A 513 -11.66 -1.80 5.82
N SER A 514 -10.69 -1.67 4.92
CA SER A 514 -9.82 -0.49 4.90
C SER A 514 -10.61 0.82 4.66
N ARG A 515 -11.60 0.82 3.76
CA ARG A 515 -12.45 2.01 3.55
C ARG A 515 -13.42 2.21 4.70
N GLN A 516 -14.03 1.13 5.20
CA GLN A 516 -14.91 1.20 6.37
C GLN A 516 -14.21 1.90 7.55
N VAL A 517 -13.01 1.44 7.90
CA VAL A 517 -12.21 2.01 8.99
C VAL A 517 -11.82 3.45 8.69
N GLY A 518 -11.44 3.74 7.45
CA GLY A 518 -11.14 5.10 7.00
C GLY A 518 -12.32 6.06 7.17
N TYR A 519 -13.52 5.70 6.69
CA TYR A 519 -14.73 6.51 6.88
C TYR A 519 -15.11 6.64 8.36
N ALA A 520 -15.02 5.57 9.14
CA ALA A 520 -15.27 5.63 10.58
C ALA A 520 -14.37 6.67 11.26
N ARG A 521 -13.06 6.64 10.95
CA ARG A 521 -12.09 7.62 11.45
C ARG A 521 -12.47 9.04 11.02
N SER A 522 -12.70 9.28 9.72
CA SER A 522 -12.97 10.62 9.20
C SER A 522 -14.25 11.22 9.78
N VAL A 523 -15.33 10.44 9.80
CA VAL A 523 -16.63 10.94 10.28
C VAL A 523 -16.60 11.19 11.80
N THR A 524 -15.96 10.32 12.60
CA THR A 524 -15.83 10.60 14.04
C THR A 524 -14.84 11.72 14.34
N TYR A 525 -13.78 11.88 13.55
CA TYR A 525 -12.86 13.02 13.71
C TYR A 525 -13.57 14.35 13.47
N GLU A 526 -14.32 14.49 12.36
CA GLU A 526 -15.08 15.71 12.10
C GLU A 526 -16.18 15.94 13.15
N PHE A 527 -16.74 14.87 13.73
CA PHE A 527 -17.65 14.99 14.87
C PHE A 527 -16.99 15.61 16.09
N VAL A 528 -15.88 15.05 16.54
CA VAL A 528 -15.13 15.58 17.69
C VAL A 528 -14.70 17.02 17.43
N ARG A 529 -14.23 17.32 16.22
CA ARG A 529 -13.87 18.68 15.81
C ARG A 529 -15.06 19.64 15.86
N ALA A 530 -16.21 19.25 15.29
CA ALA A 530 -17.41 20.08 15.29
C ALA A 530 -17.91 20.37 16.71
N MET A 531 -17.88 19.37 17.60
CA MET A 531 -18.23 19.55 19.01
C MET A 531 -17.33 20.57 19.71
N ARG A 532 -16.01 20.48 19.53
CA ARG A 532 -15.05 21.40 20.14
C ARG A 532 -15.19 22.84 19.64
N LEU A 533 -15.55 23.03 18.37
CA LEU A 533 -15.71 24.35 17.77
C LEU A 533 -17.06 25.01 18.08
N SER A 534 -18.11 24.20 18.28
CA SER A 534 -19.46 24.71 18.52
C SER A 534 -20.25 23.72 19.40
N PRO A 535 -20.05 23.70 20.72
CA PRO A 535 -20.82 22.84 21.62
C PRO A 535 -22.32 23.15 21.49
N LYS A 536 -23.09 22.21 20.96
CA LYS A 536 -24.55 22.27 20.84
C LYS A 536 -25.15 21.17 21.69
N GLU A 537 -26.32 21.40 22.28
CA GLU A 537 -26.99 20.40 23.13
C GLU A 537 -27.47 19.15 22.36
N ASP A 538 -27.61 19.24 21.03
CA ASP A 538 -28.19 18.17 20.19
C ASP A 538 -27.15 17.19 19.57
N TYR A 539 -26.00 16.98 20.21
CA TYR A 539 -24.99 16.03 19.72
C TYR A 539 -25.22 14.58 20.15
N LYS A 540 -26.21 14.32 21.02
CA LYS A 540 -26.51 12.99 21.53
C LYS A 540 -26.68 11.93 20.43
N PRO A 541 -27.46 12.16 19.34
CA PRO A 541 -27.60 11.16 18.28
C PRO A 541 -26.28 10.84 17.56
N ALA A 542 -25.45 11.85 17.30
CA ALA A 542 -24.15 11.67 16.64
C ALA A 542 -23.12 10.95 17.52
N MET A 543 -23.19 11.17 18.83
CA MET A 543 -22.39 10.42 19.81
C MET A 543 -22.83 8.96 19.90
N GLU A 544 -24.13 8.68 20.00
CA GLU A 544 -24.66 7.32 19.97
C GLU A 544 -24.24 6.59 18.69
N ALA A 545 -24.32 7.29 17.55
CA ALA A 545 -23.84 6.76 16.28
C ALA A 545 -22.33 6.47 16.30
N SER A 546 -21.50 7.38 16.83
CA SER A 546 -20.05 7.15 17.00
C SER A 546 -19.74 5.90 17.82
N LEU A 547 -20.42 5.73 18.96
CA LEU A 547 -20.23 4.59 19.85
C LEU A 547 -20.70 3.28 19.20
N SER A 548 -21.75 3.34 18.38
CA SER A 548 -22.21 2.22 17.57
C SER A 548 -21.19 1.84 16.49
N ILE A 549 -20.60 2.84 15.80
CA ILE A 549 -19.52 2.64 14.83
C ILE A 549 -18.33 1.91 15.48
N ALA A 550 -17.87 2.37 16.65
CA ALA A 550 -16.77 1.75 17.37
C ALA A 550 -17.06 0.28 17.73
N ARG A 551 -18.27 -0.01 18.22
CA ARG A 551 -18.72 -1.38 18.53
C ARG A 551 -18.72 -2.27 17.29
N ASP A 552 -19.22 -1.73 16.18
CA ASP A 552 -19.30 -2.43 14.91
C ASP A 552 -17.92 -2.80 14.36
N LEU A 553 -16.92 -1.92 14.51
CA LEU A 553 -15.54 -2.21 14.15
C LEU A 553 -15.01 -3.41 14.94
N ILE A 554 -15.16 -3.42 16.27
CA ILE A 554 -14.69 -4.54 17.11
C ILE A 554 -15.40 -5.86 16.74
N LYS A 555 -16.72 -5.80 16.52
CA LYS A 555 -17.54 -6.99 16.20
C LYS A 555 -17.19 -7.59 14.84
N LYS A 556 -16.88 -6.78 13.84
CA LYS A 556 -16.67 -7.20 12.45
C LYS A 556 -15.26 -7.76 12.18
N PHE A 557 -14.26 -7.44 13.01
CA PHE A 557 -12.89 -7.94 12.85
C PHE A 557 -12.41 -8.87 13.99
N PRO A 558 -13.17 -9.91 14.40
CA PRO A 558 -12.88 -10.68 15.62
C PRO A 558 -11.61 -11.54 15.57
N ARG A 559 -10.96 -11.64 14.40
CA ARG A 559 -9.75 -12.46 14.17
C ARG A 559 -8.47 -11.64 13.99
N GLY A 560 -8.46 -10.35 14.32
CA GLY A 560 -7.26 -9.53 14.15
C GLY A 560 -6.95 -9.18 12.69
N GLY A 561 -7.96 -9.18 11.83
CA GLY A 561 -7.76 -8.97 10.38
C GLY A 561 -7.48 -7.54 9.95
N ASN A 562 -7.68 -6.56 10.84
CA ASN A 562 -7.42 -5.14 10.58
C ASN A 562 -7.02 -4.45 11.91
N ALA A 563 -5.76 -4.07 12.04
CA ALA A 563 -5.24 -3.45 13.28
C ALA A 563 -5.86 -2.06 13.50
N ASN A 564 -6.08 -1.32 12.42
CA ASN A 564 -6.67 0.01 12.46
C ASN A 564 -8.11 0.00 13.00
N ALA A 565 -8.87 -1.07 12.80
CA ALA A 565 -10.22 -1.18 13.36
C ALA A 565 -10.21 -1.11 14.90
N PHE A 566 -9.25 -1.77 15.55
CA PHE A 566 -9.13 -1.74 17.02
C PHE A 566 -8.61 -0.41 17.54
N THR A 567 -7.64 0.20 16.85
CA THR A 567 -7.11 1.50 17.26
C THR A 567 -8.16 2.60 17.10
N VAL A 568 -8.88 2.63 15.97
CA VAL A 568 -9.95 3.60 15.72
C VAL A 568 -11.08 3.41 16.73
N ALA A 569 -11.53 2.20 17.00
CA ALA A 569 -12.59 1.96 17.99
C ALA A 569 -12.20 2.46 19.39
N ASN A 570 -10.98 2.18 19.86
CA ASN A 570 -10.51 2.67 21.16
C ASN A 570 -10.32 4.19 21.20
N ASN A 571 -9.85 4.80 20.11
CA ASN A 571 -9.78 6.25 20.01
C ASN A 571 -11.16 6.90 20.06
N ILE A 572 -12.16 6.34 19.39
CA ILE A 572 -13.54 6.82 19.48
C ILE A 572 -14.03 6.79 20.93
N TYR A 573 -13.87 5.66 21.63
CA TYR A 573 -14.27 5.58 23.03
C TYR A 573 -13.50 6.55 23.92
N GLY A 574 -12.17 6.66 23.73
CA GLY A 574 -11.31 7.58 24.46
C GLY A 574 -11.76 9.03 24.30
N GLU A 575 -11.95 9.49 23.07
CA GLU A 575 -12.41 10.84 22.76
C GLU A 575 -13.77 11.15 23.39
N MET A 576 -14.72 10.20 23.37
CA MET A 576 -16.04 10.38 24.01
C MET A 576 -15.99 10.38 25.54
N ALA A 577 -15.00 9.70 26.14
CA ALA A 577 -14.87 9.63 27.59
C ALA A 577 -14.12 10.84 28.19
N VAL A 578 -13.20 11.46 27.42
CA VAL A 578 -12.37 12.56 27.90
C VAL A 578 -12.89 13.94 27.52
N SER A 579 -13.66 14.06 26.43
CA SER A 579 -14.16 15.37 25.99
C SER A 579 -15.24 15.89 26.96
N PRO A 580 -15.14 17.13 27.48
CA PRO A 580 -16.10 17.68 28.44
C PRO A 580 -17.56 17.61 27.96
N GLU A 581 -17.78 17.79 26.66
CA GLU A 581 -19.09 17.84 26.02
C GLU A 581 -19.79 16.48 26.01
N THR A 582 -19.04 15.38 26.00
CA THR A 582 -19.57 14.01 25.87
C THR A 582 -19.37 13.17 27.12
N LYS A 583 -18.41 13.53 27.99
CA LYS A 583 -18.05 12.80 29.22
C LYS A 583 -19.28 12.48 30.07
N THR A 584 -20.13 13.47 30.34
CA THR A 584 -21.33 13.28 31.18
C THR A 584 -22.26 12.21 30.60
N TYR A 585 -22.53 12.26 29.30
CA TYR A 585 -23.40 11.28 28.64
C TYR A 585 -22.75 9.90 28.57
N PHE A 586 -21.46 9.84 28.23
CA PHE A 586 -20.71 8.59 28.13
C PHE A 586 -20.83 7.76 29.42
N PHE A 587 -20.84 8.43 30.57
CA PHE A 587 -20.92 7.79 31.89
C PHE A 587 -22.34 7.67 32.46
N GLN A 588 -23.38 8.19 31.80
CA GLN A 588 -24.78 7.99 32.21
C GLN A 588 -25.24 6.54 31.98
N SER A 589 -24.59 5.79 31.09
CA SER A 589 -24.92 4.39 30.81
C SER A 589 -23.71 3.47 31.01
N LEU A 590 -23.96 2.25 31.48
CA LEU A 590 -22.91 1.25 31.69
C LEU A 590 -22.39 0.66 30.37
N GLU A 591 -23.22 0.68 29.33
CA GLU A 591 -22.97 0.00 28.06
C GLU A 591 -21.74 0.53 27.29
N PRO A 592 -21.53 1.84 27.07
CA PRO A 592 -20.34 2.36 26.38
C PRO A 592 -19.05 1.97 27.09
N PHE A 593 -19.05 2.03 28.42
CA PHE A 593 -17.90 1.65 29.25
C PHE A 593 -17.58 0.16 29.11
N GLN A 594 -18.58 -0.72 29.15
CA GLN A 594 -18.37 -2.17 28.93
C GLN A 594 -17.86 -2.47 27.52
N ASN A 595 -18.40 -1.78 26.51
CA ASN A 595 -17.91 -1.94 25.13
C ASN A 595 -16.47 -1.42 24.97
N TRP A 596 -16.10 -0.34 25.65
CA TRP A 596 -14.72 0.14 25.66
C TRP A 596 -13.77 -0.87 26.32
N LYS A 597 -14.18 -1.50 27.43
CA LYS A 597 -13.43 -2.60 28.05
C LYS A 597 -13.21 -3.77 27.08
N LEU A 598 -14.24 -4.15 26.31
CA LEU A 598 -14.11 -5.17 25.27
C LEU A 598 -13.15 -4.73 24.15
N ALA A 599 -13.23 -3.47 23.73
CA ALA A 599 -12.33 -2.89 22.73
C ALA A 599 -10.87 -2.86 23.21
N ALA A 600 -10.63 -2.53 24.49
CA ALA A 600 -9.30 -2.51 25.10
C ALA A 600 -8.72 -3.93 25.17
N GLN A 601 -9.53 -4.92 25.58
CA GLN A 601 -9.13 -6.32 25.58
C GLN A 601 -8.80 -6.84 24.16
N ALA A 602 -9.60 -6.45 23.17
CA ALA A 602 -9.34 -6.79 21.77
C ALA A 602 -8.04 -6.14 21.28
N LEU A 603 -7.76 -4.90 21.64
CA LEU A 603 -6.52 -4.20 21.31
C LEU A 603 -5.30 -4.90 21.93
N ILE A 604 -5.32 -5.22 23.23
CA ILE A 604 -4.24 -5.98 23.89
C ILE A 604 -4.05 -7.35 23.22
N LYS A 605 -5.14 -7.98 22.78
CA LYS A 605 -5.08 -9.29 22.14
C LYS A 605 -4.43 -9.23 20.76
N PHE A 606 -4.87 -8.31 19.88
CA PHE A 606 -4.53 -8.32 18.46
C PHE A 606 -3.46 -7.29 18.07
N VAL A 607 -3.29 -6.23 18.84
CA VAL A 607 -2.36 -5.13 18.58
C VAL A 607 -1.59 -4.79 19.87
N PRO A 608 -0.86 -5.76 20.47
CA PRO A 608 -0.33 -5.64 21.82
C PRO A 608 0.69 -4.51 21.99
N ASN A 609 1.36 -4.07 20.92
CA ASN A 609 2.38 -3.02 21.00
C ASN A 609 1.80 -1.60 20.86
N ARG A 610 0.45 -1.47 20.87
CA ARG A 610 -0.27 -0.19 20.77
C ARG A 610 -0.97 0.23 22.05
N VAL A 611 -0.31 -0.03 23.18
CA VAL A 611 -0.80 0.32 24.52
C VAL A 611 -0.98 1.84 24.69
N ASP A 612 -0.30 2.67 23.89
CA ASP A 612 -0.51 4.13 23.81
C ASP A 612 -1.99 4.49 23.62
N ILE A 613 -2.72 3.71 22.83
CA ILE A 613 -4.14 3.92 22.57
C ILE A 613 -5.02 3.69 23.82
N LEU A 614 -4.49 3.00 24.84
CA LEU A 614 -5.20 2.71 26.09
C LEU A 614 -4.96 3.74 27.18
N ILE A 615 -4.10 4.75 26.97
CA ILE A 615 -3.84 5.83 27.93
C ILE A 615 -5.15 6.46 28.44
N PRO A 616 -6.11 6.87 27.58
CA PRO A 616 -7.38 7.44 28.08
C PRO A 616 -8.19 6.45 28.91
N HIS A 617 -8.16 5.15 28.57
CA HIS A 617 -8.89 4.13 29.31
C HIS A 617 -8.28 3.90 30.70
N LEU A 618 -6.96 3.72 30.77
CA LEU A 618 -6.24 3.50 32.02
C LEU A 618 -6.34 4.72 32.95
N SER A 619 -6.19 5.94 32.41
CA SER A 619 -6.37 7.18 33.18
C SER A 619 -7.77 7.30 33.76
N MET A 620 -8.79 6.94 32.98
CA MET A 620 -10.18 7.00 33.40
C MET A 620 -10.49 5.95 34.48
N LEU A 621 -9.95 4.74 34.38
CA LEU A 621 -10.05 3.73 35.44
C LEU A 621 -9.40 4.21 36.75
N MET A 622 -8.24 4.87 36.65
CA MET A 622 -7.57 5.49 37.80
C MET A 622 -8.41 6.60 38.42
N GLU A 623 -8.95 7.53 37.63
CA GLU A 623 -9.83 8.63 38.09
C GLU A 623 -11.04 8.11 38.87
N ARG A 624 -11.56 6.94 38.49
CA ARG A 624 -12.72 6.29 39.12
C ARG A 624 -12.36 5.36 40.28
N GLY A 625 -11.09 5.25 40.67
CA GLY A 625 -10.63 4.34 41.72
C GLY A 625 -10.80 2.85 41.38
N GLN A 626 -10.91 2.50 40.09
CA GLN A 626 -11.05 1.12 39.61
C GLN A 626 -9.67 0.43 39.52
N GLU A 627 -8.88 0.53 40.59
CA GLU A 627 -7.49 0.07 40.66
C GLU A 627 -7.30 -1.40 40.28
N ASN A 628 -8.24 -2.27 40.67
CA ASN A 628 -8.17 -3.70 40.32
C ASN A 628 -8.29 -3.95 38.82
N GLU A 629 -9.05 -3.13 38.09
CA GLU A 629 -9.14 -3.23 36.63
C GLU A 629 -7.88 -2.70 35.95
N VAL A 630 -7.26 -1.64 36.50
CA VAL A 630 -5.94 -1.15 36.05
C VAL A 630 -4.88 -2.23 36.23
N LEU A 631 -4.83 -2.89 37.40
CA LEU A 631 -3.90 -3.98 37.66
C LEU A 631 -4.13 -5.17 36.71
N ASP A 632 -5.38 -5.60 36.50
CA ASP A 632 -5.69 -6.70 35.57
C ASP A 632 -5.26 -6.39 34.13
N LEU A 633 -5.54 -5.17 33.63
CA LEU A 633 -5.15 -4.75 32.28
C LEU A 633 -3.62 -4.62 32.14
N THR A 634 -2.97 -3.97 33.09
CA THR A 634 -1.50 -3.81 33.07
C THR A 634 -0.79 -5.16 33.19
N ASP A 635 -1.27 -6.09 34.01
CA ASP A 635 -0.73 -7.46 34.09
C ASP A 635 -0.96 -8.25 32.79
N LYS A 636 -2.07 -8.04 32.07
CA LYS A 636 -2.27 -8.62 30.73
C LYS A 636 -1.27 -8.08 29.71
N ILE A 637 -0.96 -6.79 29.78
CA ILE A 637 0.03 -6.15 28.91
C ILE A 637 1.44 -6.67 29.26
N LEU A 638 1.82 -6.64 30.53
CA LEU A 638 3.16 -7.03 31.01
C LEU A 638 3.46 -8.52 30.80
N ARG A 639 2.44 -9.38 30.77
CA ARG A 639 2.62 -10.79 30.37
C ARG A 639 3.05 -10.97 28.93
N LYS A 640 2.71 -10.02 28.05
CA LYS A 640 3.11 -10.03 26.64
C LYS A 640 4.42 -9.27 26.41
N ASP A 641 4.58 -8.17 27.13
CA ASP A 641 5.71 -7.25 27.04
C ASP A 641 6.12 -6.80 28.45
N PRO A 642 7.03 -7.53 29.13
CA PRO A 642 7.44 -7.23 30.50
C PRO A 642 8.07 -5.85 30.68
N VAL A 643 8.60 -5.26 29.61
CA VAL A 643 9.26 -3.95 29.58
C VAL A 643 8.33 -2.87 29.00
N ASN A 644 7.02 -3.07 29.08
CA ASN A 644 6.07 -2.07 28.61
C ASN A 644 6.02 -0.86 29.54
N SER A 645 6.64 0.25 29.15
CA SER A 645 6.76 1.45 29.98
C SER A 645 5.41 2.02 30.44
N LEU A 646 4.39 2.02 29.58
CA LEU A 646 3.05 2.49 29.94
C LEU A 646 2.37 1.58 30.97
N ALA A 647 2.42 0.25 30.79
CA ALA A 647 1.82 -0.65 31.77
C ALA A 647 2.51 -0.57 33.13
N LEU A 648 3.84 -0.45 33.14
CA LEU A 648 4.62 -0.21 34.36
C LEU A 648 4.24 1.11 35.03
N TRP A 649 4.00 2.18 34.26
CA TRP A 649 3.57 3.48 34.78
C TRP A 649 2.27 3.38 35.56
N TYR A 650 1.21 2.87 34.90
CA TYR A 650 -0.11 2.77 35.51
C TYR A 650 -0.14 1.78 36.67
N LYS A 651 0.55 0.64 36.55
CA LYS A 651 0.69 -0.33 37.65
C LYS A 651 1.41 0.29 38.84
N GLY A 652 2.51 1.00 38.59
CA GLY A 652 3.27 1.70 39.62
C GLY A 652 2.43 2.74 40.35
N GLY A 653 1.62 3.52 39.62
CA GLY A 653 0.69 4.48 40.20
C GLY A 653 -0.32 3.87 41.18
N VAL A 654 -0.90 2.71 40.85
CA VAL A 654 -1.79 1.97 41.77
C VAL A 654 -1.05 1.46 43.00
N LEU A 655 0.12 0.85 42.80
CA LEU A 655 0.87 0.22 43.89
C LEU A 655 1.45 1.25 44.87
N LEU A 656 1.75 2.46 44.40
CA LEU A 656 2.25 3.57 45.21
C LEU A 656 1.24 4.02 46.27
N GLY A 657 -0.06 3.86 46.01
CA GLY A 657 -1.15 4.21 46.94
C GLY A 657 -1.32 3.24 48.11
N ARG A 658 -0.56 2.13 48.15
CA ARG A 658 -0.74 1.05 49.14
C ARG A 658 0.56 0.82 49.91
N GLU A 659 0.48 0.87 51.24
CA GLU A 659 1.64 0.75 52.15
C GLU A 659 2.48 -0.52 51.87
N ARG A 660 1.83 -1.68 51.71
CA ARG A 660 2.50 -2.97 51.48
C ARG A 660 3.17 -3.11 50.11
N THR A 661 2.78 -2.29 49.13
CA THR A 661 3.31 -2.38 47.77
C THR A 661 4.02 -1.10 47.32
N PHE A 662 4.26 -0.16 48.24
CA PHE A 662 4.88 1.12 47.94
C PHE A 662 6.22 0.97 47.21
N GLN A 663 7.10 0.11 47.74
CA GLN A 663 8.41 -0.17 47.13
C GLN A 663 8.28 -0.69 45.69
N ALA A 664 7.38 -1.65 45.46
CA ALA A 664 7.12 -2.18 44.12
C ALA A 664 6.55 -1.11 43.18
N GLY A 665 5.73 -0.19 43.71
CA GLY A 665 5.20 0.95 42.96
C GLY A 665 6.29 1.92 42.52
N VAL A 666 7.20 2.29 43.42
CA VAL A 666 8.35 3.15 43.09
C VAL A 666 9.25 2.49 42.04
N CYS A 667 9.57 1.21 42.19
CA CYS A 667 10.38 0.47 41.22
C CYS A 667 9.72 0.45 39.84
N ALA A 668 8.43 0.16 39.75
CA ALA A 668 7.72 0.15 38.47
C ALA A 668 7.72 1.53 37.79
N LEU A 669 7.56 2.63 38.56
CA LEU A 669 7.61 3.99 38.03
C LEU A 669 9.01 4.38 37.56
N GLN A 670 10.05 4.04 38.32
CA GLN A 670 11.44 4.29 37.93
C GLN A 670 11.80 3.54 36.64
N GLU A 671 11.43 2.26 36.55
CA GLU A 671 11.66 1.45 35.36
C GLU A 671 10.88 1.99 34.15
N SER A 672 9.63 2.38 34.35
CA SER A 672 8.82 3.04 33.32
C SER A 672 9.48 4.32 32.76
N LEU A 673 10.07 5.14 33.63
CA LEU A 673 10.82 6.34 33.24
C LEU A 673 12.10 5.99 32.48
N HIS A 674 12.84 4.96 32.92
CA HIS A 674 14.02 4.46 32.21
C HIS A 674 13.69 3.94 30.81
N LEU A 675 12.53 3.28 30.66
CA LEU A 675 12.00 2.78 29.40
C LEU A 675 11.30 3.86 28.56
N GLY A 676 11.37 5.13 28.98
CA GLY A 676 10.95 6.26 28.17
C GLY A 676 9.43 6.43 28.03
N VAL A 677 8.66 6.23 29.11
CA VAL A 677 7.20 6.52 29.12
C VAL A 677 6.85 7.94 28.62
N GLU A 678 7.78 8.88 28.78
CA GLU A 678 7.68 10.27 28.28
C GLU A 678 7.46 10.37 26.76
N ARG A 679 7.79 9.31 26.00
CA ARG A 679 7.50 9.23 24.56
C ARG A 679 5.99 9.17 24.27
N PHE A 680 5.18 8.70 25.21
CA PHE A 680 3.77 8.39 25.02
C PHE A 680 2.84 9.36 25.72
N MET A 681 3.28 9.93 26.84
CA MET A 681 2.51 10.88 27.63
C MET A 681 3.43 11.90 28.29
N PRO A 682 2.95 13.13 28.55
CA PRO A 682 3.74 14.12 29.26
C PRO A 682 3.92 13.69 30.72
N VAL A 683 5.16 13.69 31.20
CA VAL A 683 5.49 13.55 32.62
C VAL A 683 6.12 14.86 33.09
N PRO A 684 5.50 15.57 34.06
CA PRO A 684 6.09 16.78 34.62
C PRO A 684 7.50 16.52 35.16
N ARG A 685 8.44 17.42 34.84
CA ARG A 685 9.84 17.29 35.26
C ARG A 685 9.98 17.13 36.78
N SER A 686 9.19 17.86 37.56
CA SER A 686 9.17 17.78 39.02
C SER A 686 8.73 16.40 39.53
N GLU A 687 7.76 15.76 38.87
CA GLU A 687 7.31 14.41 39.23
C GLU A 687 8.37 13.37 38.90
N LYS A 688 9.02 13.50 37.74
CA LYS A 688 10.15 12.65 37.36
C LYS A 688 11.29 12.74 38.37
N GLU A 689 11.74 13.95 38.69
CA GLU A 689 12.80 14.18 39.68
C GLU A 689 12.43 13.61 41.05
N LYS A 690 11.16 13.79 41.47
CA LYS A 690 10.65 13.21 42.71
C LYS A 690 10.71 11.68 42.71
N ILE A 691 10.20 11.02 41.68
CA ILE A 691 10.23 9.54 41.57
C ILE A 691 11.66 9.01 41.54
N MET A 692 12.55 9.65 40.77
CA MET A 692 13.95 9.25 40.65
C MET A 692 14.76 9.47 41.93
N SER A 693 14.33 10.38 42.81
CA SER A 693 14.99 10.64 44.11
C SER A 693 14.64 9.63 45.21
N LEU A 694 13.63 8.78 45.00
CA LEU A 694 13.22 7.78 45.98
C LEU A 694 14.21 6.60 45.99
N ASN A 695 15.05 6.55 47.03
CA ASN A 695 16.02 5.47 47.23
C ASN A 695 15.32 4.20 47.74
N VAL A 696 14.87 3.36 46.83
CA VAL A 696 14.33 2.03 47.12
C VAL A 696 15.21 0.95 46.49
N LEU A 697 15.34 -0.21 47.14
CA LEU A 697 16.05 -1.35 46.57
C LEU A 697 15.13 -2.07 45.58
N CYS A 698 15.35 -1.89 44.28
CA CYS A 698 14.60 -2.62 43.26
C CYS A 698 15.34 -3.89 42.88
N GLY A 699 14.72 -5.05 43.13
CA GLY A 699 15.18 -6.33 42.63
C GLY A 699 14.66 -6.52 41.21
N PHE A 700 15.42 -6.05 40.22
CA PHE A 700 15.14 -6.27 38.80
C PHE A 700 15.86 -7.51 38.28
#